data_AF-A0A7V3T5X3-F1
#
_entry.id   AF-A0A7V3T5X3-F1
#
_cell.length_a   1.000
_cell.length_b   1.000
_cell.length_c   1.000
_cell.angle_alpha   90.00
_cell.angle_beta   90.00
_cell.angle_gamma   90.00
#
_symmetry.space_group_name_H-M   'P 1'
#
loop_
_entity.id
_entity.type
_entity.pdbx_description
1 polymer ?
#
loop_
_entity_poly.entity_id
_entity_poly.type
_entity_poly.pdbx_seq_one_letter_code
_entity_poly.pdbx_strand_id
1 'polypeptide(L)'
;MKTKLSCIALVSVLACGISTAQTNEPVVEDFKPSSLNQPGKQYPQVNSERRVRVRVVAPQAQSVVLDFLGGAKYPLAKGEDGAWTGVTRPMDEGFHYYQLVIDGAGVPDPGSQYFYGGGRWGSGLEVPAHDQDFYALKNVPHGQLREVYFFSKSANTNLRCFVYTPPDYDKDPTKRYPVLYLQHGGGEDETGWGRQGQAAFIMDNLIAPGKIRPFIIVMANSYVPGAAGPGRGAAAGGRPGGGAAGPGGRGFFNFSAFERVLIEDLIPHIDETFRTLPDQPHRAMAGLSMGGMQTRTITLAHLDKFSHIGIFSGGSIGLSDIPDLAAFKQKVKLVFVSYGSREKTSLAQRNVEALQQAGIRCIYYEAPNTGHEWQTWRRSLYQFAPLLFEDLPLPQPVVQPPAAPKGAADTPAPAPGNASTDISGIWKSEFDSLIGRQQYTFTFKQDGPKLTGKASSVVGDRQRETELLEGKVHGRTISFVEVLNFQGNDIRISYTGQLSADGNEIQFTRTVGDFARTEIVAKREAAAPDAAVAPAPANPVPLAPPASAEAPAGPVPLLIIDAAKVTGKVSPMLYGLMTEEINFSYEGGIYAELIRNRSFKADAILPRVTPETYEVGKYLPASFRPDTKPRYWTAVGGASLVLDTNNPLNEFLNVSLKLDASTASATSPAGVANGGYWGIPVKPNTTYTVSFFGKASPEFGGPVTVSIESADGRTTFASADIHGLTTEWKRFETKLQTPAVPPSKDNVFKLTTRVPGTLWLQNVSLFPPTYKNRKNGNRIDLMELLAALKPKFLRFPGGNYLEGNAFNQRFNWKETIGPVERRPGHPSPWGYWSTAGLGLLEFAQWCEDLDMEPVLGVFAGYCLGRGGVVPAGPKLEPFVQEALEEIEYLIGDPQTTVWGARRAADGHPEPFKLTYVEIGNEDWFDRTGSYDARFAQFYDAIKKKYPHLKVISSIGYEQPQHVWVKSRIPDLVDEHFYRNMEEMMAQAFRYDTYARTNPTKIFCGEWATRVGSPTPNLAGALGDAAWMTCLERNADIVLMHCYAPLLVNVSQLEGPGRSMQWSSDLIGYDALSSYGSPSYYAHVMFSSMHGDEILATDAQDIPTRPWERRSSRGGPAPVQQIRQIFFSATRDSRSGIIYVKVVNTTGSPRHIKL
;
A
#
# COMPACT_ATOMS: atom_id res chain seq x y z
N MET A 1 28.06 54.71 8.12
CA MET A 1 27.02 55.09 7.14
C MET A 1 26.20 53.84 6.84
N LYS A 2 25.11 53.60 7.59
CA LYS A 2 23.70 53.88 7.26
C LYS A 2 23.19 53.19 5.98
N THR A 3 22.45 52.12 6.27
CA THR A 3 21.45 51.31 5.55
C THR A 3 20.36 52.07 4.78
N LYS A 4 19.78 51.43 3.74
CA LYS A 4 18.33 51.11 3.50
C LYS A 4 18.07 50.81 2.02
N LEU A 5 17.61 49.60 1.67
CA LEU A 5 16.21 49.16 1.45
C LEU A 5 15.53 49.77 0.20
N SER A 6 15.07 48.90 -0.71
CA SER A 6 14.04 49.21 -1.70
C SER A 6 13.12 48.00 -1.85
N CYS A 7 11.86 48.21 -1.47
CA CYS A 7 10.71 47.33 -1.67
C CYS A 7 10.02 47.73 -2.97
N ILE A 8 9.63 46.79 -3.85
CA ILE A 8 8.44 46.91 -4.70
C ILE A 8 7.81 45.52 -4.86
N ALA A 9 6.51 45.46 -4.56
CA ALA A 9 5.63 44.30 -4.58
C ALA A 9 5.09 44.00 -6.00
N LEU A 10 4.75 42.74 -6.28
CA LEU A 10 3.96 42.34 -7.45
C LEU A 10 2.67 41.63 -7.00
N VAL A 11 1.56 42.03 -7.61
CA VAL A 11 0.16 41.69 -7.30
C VAL A 11 -0.40 40.84 -8.45
N SER A 12 -0.97 39.67 -8.14
CA SER A 12 -1.50 38.60 -9.01
C SER A 12 -3.02 38.67 -9.35
N VAL A 13 -3.43 39.00 -10.59
CA VAL A 13 -4.71 38.66 -11.29
C VAL A 13 -5.00 37.21 -11.64
N LEU A 14 -5.97 36.59 -10.97
CA LEU A 14 -6.87 35.57 -11.51
C LEU A 14 -7.48 35.97 -12.88
N ALA A 15 -7.28 35.13 -13.90
CA ALA A 15 -8.21 35.04 -15.04
C ALA A 15 -8.81 33.64 -15.07
N CYS A 16 -10.14 33.57 -15.06
CA CYS A 16 -10.95 32.40 -15.32
C CYS A 16 -10.53 31.73 -16.64
N GLY A 17 -10.08 30.48 -16.57
CA GLY A 17 -9.95 29.61 -17.73
C GLY A 17 -11.31 29.13 -18.18
N ILE A 18 -11.70 29.58 -19.37
CA ILE A 18 -12.88 29.15 -20.12
C ILE A 18 -12.79 27.64 -20.36
N SER A 19 -13.85 26.96 -19.93
CA SER A 19 -14.22 25.61 -20.33
C SER A 19 -14.43 25.53 -21.84
N THR A 20 -13.71 24.64 -22.52
CA THR A 20 -14.24 23.48 -23.28
C THR A 20 -13.33 23.11 -24.46
N ALA A 21 -13.03 21.80 -24.53
CA ALA A 21 -13.18 21.04 -25.76
C ALA A 21 -13.73 19.66 -25.37
N GLN A 22 -14.92 19.69 -24.74
CA GLN A 22 -15.91 18.64 -24.98
C GLN A 22 -16.30 18.73 -26.45
N THR A 23 -16.55 17.60 -27.08
CA THR A 23 -17.31 17.54 -28.34
C THR A 23 -18.52 18.45 -28.20
N ASN A 24 -18.66 19.46 -29.06
CA ASN A 24 -19.74 20.48 -29.03
C ASN A 24 -21.14 19.91 -29.37
N GLU A 25 -21.37 18.63 -29.17
CA GLU A 25 -22.72 18.07 -29.16
C GLU A 25 -23.25 18.12 -27.71
N PRO A 26 -24.44 18.70 -27.48
CA PRO A 26 -25.03 18.74 -26.15
C PRO A 26 -25.25 17.31 -25.64
N VAL A 27 -24.80 17.05 -24.41
CA VAL A 27 -25.00 15.76 -23.74
C VAL A 27 -26.50 15.48 -23.62
N VAL A 28 -26.92 14.25 -23.93
CA VAL A 28 -28.31 13.83 -23.74
C VAL A 28 -28.60 13.72 -22.23
N GLU A 29 -29.56 14.51 -21.75
CA GLU A 29 -29.87 14.67 -20.31
C GLU A 29 -30.76 13.55 -19.73
N ASP A 30 -30.79 12.36 -20.32
CA ASP A 30 -31.59 11.22 -19.85
C ASP A 30 -30.87 10.35 -18.81
N PHE A 31 -29.99 10.96 -18.01
CA PHE A 31 -29.22 10.30 -16.95
C PHE A 31 -30.12 9.60 -15.93
N LYS A 32 -29.77 8.35 -15.62
CA LYS A 32 -30.43 7.54 -14.58
C LYS A 32 -29.40 7.06 -13.56
N PRO A 33 -29.75 6.95 -12.27
CA PRO A 33 -28.88 6.35 -11.27
C PRO A 33 -28.35 4.98 -11.73
N SER A 34 -27.06 4.72 -11.55
CA SER A 34 -26.48 3.42 -11.90
C SER A 34 -27.09 2.31 -11.03
N SER A 35 -27.21 1.11 -11.59
CA SER A 35 -27.68 -0.08 -10.86
C SER A 35 -26.76 -0.49 -9.70
N LEU A 36 -25.52 0.02 -9.69
CA LEU A 36 -24.53 -0.23 -8.63
C LEU A 36 -24.45 0.91 -7.62
N ASN A 37 -25.43 1.81 -7.56
CA ASN A 37 -25.50 2.81 -6.49
C ASN A 37 -25.78 2.15 -5.14
N GLN A 38 -25.31 2.79 -4.06
CA GLN A 38 -25.78 2.41 -2.72
C GLN A 38 -27.26 2.78 -2.56
N PRO A 39 -28.01 2.09 -1.69
CA PRO A 39 -29.41 2.40 -1.44
C PRO A 39 -29.62 3.89 -1.13
N GLY A 40 -30.53 4.53 -1.88
CA GLY A 40 -30.87 5.94 -1.72
C GLY A 40 -29.92 6.95 -2.39
N LYS A 41 -28.83 6.51 -3.04
CA LYS A 41 -27.90 7.42 -3.75
C LYS A 41 -28.34 7.67 -5.19
N GLN A 42 -28.44 8.95 -5.55
CA GLN A 42 -28.83 9.38 -6.89
C GLN A 42 -27.67 9.41 -7.90
N TYR A 43 -26.43 9.38 -7.41
CA TYR A 43 -25.19 9.40 -8.21
C TYR A 43 -24.26 8.25 -7.79
N PRO A 44 -23.43 7.73 -8.71
CA PRO A 44 -23.30 8.11 -10.12
C PRO A 44 -24.55 7.81 -10.97
N GLN A 45 -24.64 8.45 -12.13
CA GLN A 45 -25.68 8.23 -13.12
C GLN A 45 -25.07 7.84 -14.47
N VAL A 46 -25.83 7.14 -15.30
CA VAL A 46 -25.48 6.79 -16.68
C VAL A 46 -26.61 7.21 -17.62
N ASN A 47 -26.28 7.82 -18.75
CA ASN A 47 -27.25 8.23 -19.78
C ASN A 47 -27.30 7.24 -20.97
N SER A 48 -28.19 7.46 -21.94
CA SER A 48 -28.31 6.57 -23.12
C SER A 48 -27.09 6.58 -24.05
N GLU A 49 -26.27 7.63 -23.98
CA GLU A 49 -24.99 7.70 -24.69
C GLU A 49 -23.86 6.96 -23.96
N ARG A 50 -24.14 6.25 -22.86
CA ARG A 50 -23.15 5.59 -22.00
C ARG A 50 -22.17 6.58 -21.34
N ARG A 51 -22.55 7.84 -21.19
CA ARG A 51 -21.79 8.81 -20.40
C ARG A 51 -22.16 8.66 -18.94
N VAL A 52 -21.20 8.96 -18.07
CA VAL A 52 -21.33 8.82 -16.63
C VAL A 52 -21.30 10.19 -16.00
N ARG A 53 -22.29 10.49 -15.17
CA ARG A 53 -22.33 11.70 -14.35
C ARG A 53 -22.06 11.34 -12.91
N VAL A 54 -21.02 11.94 -12.34
CA VAL A 54 -20.66 11.79 -10.93
C VAL A 54 -20.94 13.09 -10.19
N ARG A 55 -21.26 12.98 -8.89
CA ARG A 55 -21.45 14.13 -8.01
C ARG A 55 -20.95 13.80 -6.61
N VAL A 56 -20.09 14.64 -6.05
CA VAL A 56 -19.60 14.53 -4.68
C VAL A 56 -19.61 15.88 -3.97
N VAL A 57 -20.08 15.93 -2.73
CA VAL A 57 -20.08 17.17 -1.93
C VAL A 57 -18.72 17.30 -1.24
N ALA A 58 -17.94 18.29 -1.66
CA ALA A 58 -16.61 18.57 -1.10
C ALA A 58 -16.34 20.08 -1.12
N PRO A 59 -17.03 20.86 -0.27
CA PRO A 59 -17.09 22.32 -0.39
C PRO A 59 -15.76 23.02 -0.09
N GLN A 60 -14.83 22.38 0.61
CA GLN A 60 -13.48 22.92 0.86
C GLN A 60 -12.43 22.42 -0.14
N ALA A 61 -12.76 21.41 -0.95
CA ALA A 61 -11.82 20.85 -1.91
C ALA A 61 -11.38 21.91 -2.92
N GLN A 62 -10.15 21.77 -3.39
CA GLN A 62 -9.52 22.61 -4.41
C GLN A 62 -9.51 21.91 -5.77
N SER A 63 -9.46 20.57 -5.79
CA SER A 63 -9.49 19.75 -7.00
C SER A 63 -10.23 18.44 -6.74
N VAL A 64 -11.14 18.09 -7.65
CA VAL A 64 -11.78 16.77 -7.65
C VAL A 64 -11.70 16.19 -9.05
N VAL A 65 -11.23 14.94 -9.16
CA VAL A 65 -11.07 14.22 -10.42
C VAL A 65 -11.73 12.84 -10.33
N LEU A 66 -12.50 12.45 -11.33
CA LEU A 66 -12.96 11.08 -11.52
C LEU A 66 -11.88 10.28 -12.25
N ASP A 67 -11.44 9.15 -11.70
CA ASP A 67 -10.30 8.35 -12.17
C ASP A 67 -10.71 6.88 -12.36
N PHE A 68 -10.61 6.36 -13.58
CA PHE A 68 -10.91 4.97 -13.92
C PHE A 68 -9.66 4.09 -13.93
N LEU A 69 -9.80 2.85 -13.47
CA LEU A 69 -8.74 1.85 -13.55
C LEU A 69 -8.49 1.52 -15.04
N GLY A 70 -7.37 2.00 -15.58
CA GLY A 70 -7.11 2.03 -17.03
C GLY A 70 -6.62 3.39 -17.54
N GLY A 71 -6.66 4.43 -16.70
CA GLY A 71 -5.92 5.68 -16.88
C GLY A 71 -6.75 6.88 -17.35
N ALA A 72 -8.06 6.73 -17.56
CA ALA A 72 -8.92 7.86 -17.92
C ALA A 72 -9.27 8.72 -16.69
N LYS A 73 -8.98 10.02 -16.76
CA LYS A 73 -9.21 10.99 -15.69
C LYS A 73 -10.09 12.15 -16.18
N TYR A 74 -11.08 12.54 -15.39
CA TYR A 74 -12.03 13.61 -15.70
C TYR A 74 -12.11 14.60 -14.53
N PRO A 75 -11.57 15.82 -14.65
CA PRO A 75 -11.77 16.86 -13.66
C PRO A 75 -13.26 17.18 -13.49
N LEU A 76 -13.69 17.36 -12.24
CA LEU A 76 -15.05 17.76 -11.92
C LEU A 76 -15.10 19.29 -11.72
N ALA A 77 -16.28 19.87 -11.89
CA ALA A 77 -16.54 21.29 -11.67
C ALA A 77 -17.33 21.50 -10.38
N LYS A 78 -16.93 22.48 -9.57
CA LYS A 78 -17.60 22.85 -8.33
C LYS A 78 -18.81 23.74 -8.62
N GLY A 79 -19.99 23.33 -8.17
CA GLY A 79 -21.22 24.10 -8.18
C GLY A 79 -21.39 24.98 -6.94
N GLU A 80 -22.38 25.87 -6.98
CA GLU A 80 -22.70 26.82 -5.90
C GLU A 80 -23.16 26.13 -4.60
N ASP A 81 -23.68 24.90 -4.71
CA ASP A 81 -24.10 24.06 -3.58
C ASP A 81 -22.92 23.35 -2.89
N GLY A 82 -21.68 23.63 -3.31
CA GLY A 82 -20.47 23.01 -2.78
C GLY A 82 -20.21 21.59 -3.31
N ALA A 83 -21.00 21.11 -4.27
CA ALA A 83 -20.81 19.82 -4.91
C ALA A 83 -19.96 19.91 -6.17
N TRP A 84 -19.15 18.88 -6.39
CA TRP A 84 -18.34 18.69 -7.59
C TRP A 84 -19.05 17.72 -8.52
N THR A 85 -19.32 18.15 -9.75
CA THR A 85 -20.03 17.36 -10.75
C THR A 85 -19.22 17.29 -12.04
N GLY A 86 -19.27 16.16 -12.74
CA GLY A 86 -18.67 16.03 -14.07
C GLY A 86 -19.27 14.89 -14.86
N VAL A 87 -19.10 14.96 -16.18
CA VAL A 87 -19.66 14.00 -17.13
C VAL A 87 -18.55 13.44 -18.01
N THR A 88 -18.48 12.11 -18.13
CA THR A 88 -17.47 11.43 -18.96
C THR A 88 -17.79 11.54 -20.46
N ARG A 89 -16.83 11.12 -21.29
CA ARG A 89 -17.13 10.66 -22.65
C ARG A 89 -17.93 9.34 -22.61
N PRO A 90 -18.58 8.92 -23.72
CA PRO A 90 -19.20 7.60 -23.81
C PRO A 90 -18.23 6.51 -23.39
N MET A 91 -18.66 5.64 -22.47
CA MET A 91 -17.89 4.50 -22.00
C MET A 91 -18.23 3.24 -22.80
N ASP A 92 -17.34 2.25 -22.74
CA ASP A 92 -17.66 0.90 -23.19
C ASP A 92 -18.78 0.31 -22.30
N GLU A 93 -19.39 -0.77 -22.75
CA GLU A 93 -20.48 -1.40 -22.02
C GLU A 93 -19.97 -2.27 -20.86
N GLY A 94 -20.77 -2.34 -19.79
CA GLY A 94 -20.56 -3.22 -18.66
C GLY A 94 -19.87 -2.56 -17.47
N PHE A 95 -19.08 -3.35 -16.75
CA PHE A 95 -18.52 -2.97 -15.46
C PHE A 95 -17.16 -2.28 -15.58
N HIS A 96 -17.01 -1.15 -14.87
CA HIS A 96 -15.77 -0.39 -14.78
C HIS A 96 -15.39 -0.08 -13.32
N TYR A 97 -14.14 -0.31 -12.96
CA TYR A 97 -13.59 0.17 -11.69
C TYR A 97 -13.24 1.66 -11.78
N TYR A 98 -13.57 2.42 -10.75
CA TYR A 98 -13.22 3.83 -10.66
C TYR A 98 -12.99 4.30 -9.21
N GLN A 99 -12.49 5.52 -9.08
CA GLN A 99 -12.32 6.25 -7.82
C GLN A 99 -12.50 7.75 -8.07
N LEU A 100 -12.71 8.50 -7.00
CA LEU A 100 -12.57 9.95 -6.98
C LEU A 100 -11.15 10.28 -6.46
N VAL A 101 -10.57 11.35 -6.95
CA VAL A 101 -9.31 11.91 -6.44
C VAL A 101 -9.64 13.31 -5.94
N ILE A 102 -9.75 13.47 -4.62
CA ILE A 102 -10.08 14.73 -3.96
C ILE A 102 -8.78 15.28 -3.36
N ASP A 103 -8.31 16.42 -3.86
CA ASP A 103 -7.06 17.08 -3.44
C ASP A 103 -5.85 16.12 -3.41
N GLY A 104 -5.78 15.22 -4.41
CA GLY A 104 -4.71 14.23 -4.54
C GLY A 104 -4.96 12.89 -3.83
N ALA A 105 -5.99 12.79 -2.99
CA ALA A 105 -6.35 11.55 -2.31
C ALA A 105 -7.30 10.70 -3.17
N GLY A 106 -6.86 9.51 -3.60
CA GLY A 106 -7.70 8.51 -4.25
C GLY A 106 -8.66 7.85 -3.25
N VAL A 107 -9.96 8.04 -3.42
CA VAL A 107 -11.03 7.55 -2.54
C VAL A 107 -12.14 6.88 -3.35
N PRO A 108 -12.78 5.81 -2.86
CA PRO A 108 -14.00 5.30 -3.46
C PRO A 108 -15.09 6.38 -3.50
N ASP A 109 -15.88 6.40 -4.56
CA ASP A 109 -17.10 7.19 -4.65
C ASP A 109 -18.12 6.71 -3.60
N PRO A 110 -18.52 7.56 -2.63
CA PRO A 110 -19.48 7.20 -1.59
C PRO A 110 -20.90 6.96 -2.14
N GLY A 111 -21.15 7.23 -3.42
CA GLY A 111 -22.40 6.98 -4.13
C GLY A 111 -22.56 5.54 -4.62
N SER A 112 -21.47 4.79 -4.82
CA SER A 112 -21.53 3.45 -5.41
C SER A 112 -21.28 2.32 -4.41
N GLN A 113 -21.69 1.11 -4.79
CA GLN A 113 -21.23 -0.12 -4.17
C GLN A 113 -19.72 -0.33 -4.43
N TYR A 114 -19.11 -1.17 -3.61
CA TYR A 114 -17.67 -1.45 -3.66
C TYR A 114 -17.37 -2.86 -4.12
N PHE A 115 -16.27 -3.02 -4.86
CA PHE A 115 -15.80 -4.27 -5.45
C PHE A 115 -14.29 -4.39 -5.24
N TYR A 116 -13.78 -5.62 -5.05
CA TYR A 116 -12.35 -5.83 -4.88
C TYR A 116 -11.68 -5.99 -6.25
N GLY A 117 -10.78 -5.06 -6.59
CA GLY A 117 -10.07 -5.01 -7.87
C GLY A 117 -9.01 -3.91 -7.89
N GLY A 118 -7.97 -4.06 -8.72
CA GLY A 118 -6.83 -3.14 -8.71
C GLY A 118 -6.09 -3.09 -7.37
N GLY A 119 -6.11 -4.20 -6.60
CA GLY A 119 -5.47 -4.35 -5.29
C GLY A 119 -6.27 -3.81 -4.11
N ARG A 120 -7.49 -3.31 -4.32
CA ARG A 120 -8.26 -2.60 -3.29
C ARG A 120 -9.77 -2.88 -3.36
N TRP A 121 -10.46 -2.62 -2.26
CA TRP A 121 -11.90 -2.35 -2.30
C TRP A 121 -12.11 -0.95 -2.88
N GLY A 122 -12.76 -0.85 -4.04
CA GLY A 122 -12.96 0.41 -4.76
C GLY A 122 -14.35 0.49 -5.39
N SER A 123 -14.67 1.65 -5.96
CA SER A 123 -15.97 1.86 -6.60
C SER A 123 -16.07 1.13 -7.92
N GLY A 124 -17.26 0.60 -8.18
CA GLY A 124 -17.63 -0.02 -9.45
C GLY A 124 -18.83 0.70 -10.05
N LEU A 125 -18.82 0.84 -11.37
CA LEU A 125 -19.91 1.41 -12.14
C LEU A 125 -20.37 0.40 -13.19
N GLU A 126 -21.69 0.27 -13.36
CA GLU A 126 -22.26 -0.51 -14.45
C GLU A 126 -22.84 0.44 -15.50
N VAL A 127 -22.28 0.36 -16.71
CA VAL A 127 -22.83 0.97 -17.93
C VAL A 127 -23.72 -0.10 -18.59
N PRO A 128 -25.03 0.12 -18.75
CA PRO A 128 -25.93 -0.88 -19.32
C PRO A 128 -25.42 -1.38 -20.68
N ALA A 129 -25.27 -2.70 -20.79
CA ALA A 129 -24.89 -3.34 -22.04
C ALA A 129 -26.12 -3.72 -22.85
N HIS A 130 -26.03 -3.68 -24.18
CA HIS A 130 -27.12 -4.12 -25.06
C HIS A 130 -27.52 -5.59 -24.82
N ASP A 131 -26.58 -6.43 -24.36
CA ASP A 131 -26.76 -7.85 -24.09
C ASP A 131 -26.88 -8.18 -22.59
N GLN A 132 -27.12 -7.19 -21.72
CA GLN A 132 -27.11 -7.37 -20.26
C GLN A 132 -28.09 -8.42 -19.69
N ASP A 133 -29.07 -8.82 -20.50
CA ASP A 133 -30.08 -9.81 -20.15
C ASP A 133 -29.48 -11.17 -19.71
N PHE A 134 -28.32 -11.59 -20.23
CA PHE A 134 -27.76 -12.90 -19.86
C PHE A 134 -27.24 -12.96 -18.41
N TYR A 135 -26.91 -11.81 -17.80
CA TYR A 135 -26.46 -11.70 -16.41
C TYR A 135 -27.44 -10.94 -15.50
N ALA A 136 -28.62 -10.61 -16.02
CA ALA A 136 -29.66 -9.95 -15.24
C ALA A 136 -30.21 -10.87 -14.14
N LEU A 137 -30.65 -10.28 -13.03
CA LEU A 137 -31.46 -10.96 -12.03
C LEU A 137 -32.87 -11.16 -12.60
N LYS A 138 -33.18 -12.39 -13.03
CA LYS A 138 -34.49 -12.77 -13.60
C LYS A 138 -35.33 -13.54 -12.60
N ASN A 139 -36.63 -13.64 -12.86
CA ASN A 139 -37.50 -14.55 -12.13
C ASN A 139 -37.30 -16.00 -12.60
N VAL A 140 -36.19 -16.61 -12.20
CA VAL A 140 -35.82 -18.01 -12.47
C VAL A 140 -35.39 -18.70 -11.17
N PRO A 141 -35.33 -20.04 -11.12
CA PRO A 141 -34.70 -20.72 -9.99
C PRO A 141 -33.25 -20.25 -9.83
N HIS A 142 -32.89 -19.82 -8.62
CA HIS A 142 -31.56 -19.33 -8.30
C HIS A 142 -30.74 -20.35 -7.53
N GLY A 143 -29.48 -20.52 -7.93
CA GLY A 143 -28.47 -21.22 -7.16
C GLY A 143 -28.05 -20.42 -5.92
N GLN A 144 -27.15 -21.01 -5.13
CA GLN A 144 -26.62 -20.36 -3.93
C GLN A 144 -25.13 -20.07 -4.13
N LEU A 145 -24.70 -18.87 -3.75
CA LEU A 145 -23.30 -18.53 -3.62
C LEU A 145 -22.89 -18.67 -2.15
N ARG A 146 -22.21 -19.77 -1.81
CA ARG A 146 -21.85 -20.14 -0.43
C ARG A 146 -20.43 -19.70 -0.12
N GLU A 147 -20.25 -18.96 0.98
CA GLU A 147 -18.92 -18.66 1.53
C GLU A 147 -18.42 -19.87 2.33
N VAL A 148 -17.25 -20.39 1.97
CA VAL A 148 -16.68 -21.59 2.58
C VAL A 148 -15.29 -21.29 3.12
N TYR A 149 -15.06 -21.69 4.36
CA TYR A 149 -13.75 -21.65 5.02
C TYR A 149 -13.22 -23.06 5.15
N PHE A 150 -11.96 -23.26 4.75
CA PHE A 150 -11.28 -24.54 4.89
C PHE A 150 -9.85 -24.34 5.36
N PHE A 151 -9.35 -25.27 6.17
CA PHE A 151 -7.96 -25.26 6.57
C PHE A 151 -7.12 -25.88 5.46
N SER A 152 -6.25 -25.09 4.83
CA SER A 152 -5.26 -25.59 3.87
C SER A 152 -4.05 -26.10 4.62
N LYS A 153 -3.74 -27.39 4.49
CA LYS A 153 -2.53 -27.99 5.08
C LYS A 153 -1.29 -27.49 4.37
N SER A 154 -1.37 -27.30 3.05
CA SER A 154 -0.26 -26.83 2.22
C SER A 154 0.09 -25.37 2.46
N ALA A 155 -0.87 -24.53 2.87
CA ALA A 155 -0.63 -23.14 3.28
C ALA A 155 -0.53 -22.97 4.81
N ASN A 156 -0.86 -24.01 5.59
CA ASN A 156 -0.94 -24.01 7.04
C ASN A 156 -1.76 -22.83 7.60
N THR A 157 -2.90 -22.54 6.98
CA THR A 157 -3.81 -21.46 7.37
C THR A 157 -5.24 -21.74 6.92
N ASN A 158 -6.22 -21.05 7.52
CA ASN A 158 -7.58 -21.05 7.01
C ASN A 158 -7.66 -20.17 5.77
N LEU A 159 -8.17 -20.73 4.68
CA LEU A 159 -8.44 -20.03 3.44
C LEU A 159 -9.95 -19.95 3.21
N ARG A 160 -10.34 -18.98 2.38
CA ARG A 160 -11.72 -18.77 1.97
C ARG A 160 -11.88 -19.04 0.48
N CYS A 161 -13.01 -19.64 0.11
CA CYS A 161 -13.49 -19.69 -1.26
C CYS A 161 -15.00 -19.41 -1.30
N PHE A 162 -15.51 -19.10 -2.49
CA PHE A 162 -16.94 -19.05 -2.77
C PHE A 162 -17.32 -20.21 -3.67
N VAL A 163 -18.44 -20.86 -3.36
CA VAL A 163 -18.96 -22.01 -4.10
C VAL A 163 -20.37 -21.71 -4.58
N TYR A 164 -20.56 -21.65 -5.89
CA TYR A 164 -21.88 -21.64 -6.50
C TYR A 164 -22.41 -23.08 -6.60
N THR A 165 -23.58 -23.33 -6.01
CA THR A 165 -24.34 -24.57 -6.19
C THR A 165 -25.60 -24.31 -7.01
N PRO A 166 -25.94 -25.16 -8.00
CA PRO A 166 -27.07 -24.91 -8.88
C PRO A 166 -28.44 -24.92 -8.16
N PRO A 167 -29.50 -24.36 -8.77
CA PRO A 167 -30.81 -24.19 -8.12
C PRO A 167 -31.48 -25.48 -7.62
N ASP A 168 -31.12 -26.63 -8.19
CA ASP A 168 -31.64 -27.95 -7.82
C ASP A 168 -30.76 -28.70 -6.80
N TYR A 169 -29.64 -28.10 -6.37
CA TYR A 169 -28.64 -28.77 -5.53
C TYR A 169 -29.25 -29.39 -4.27
N ASP A 170 -30.02 -28.63 -3.48
CA ASP A 170 -30.61 -29.12 -2.22
C ASP A 170 -31.96 -29.84 -2.41
N LYS A 171 -32.47 -29.98 -3.64
CA LYS A 171 -33.76 -30.65 -3.92
C LYS A 171 -33.62 -32.15 -4.04
N ASP A 172 -32.52 -32.62 -4.65
CA ASP A 172 -32.18 -34.03 -4.76
C ASP A 172 -30.88 -34.32 -4.00
N PRO A 173 -30.95 -34.93 -2.80
CA PRO A 173 -29.76 -35.20 -2.00
C PRO A 173 -28.88 -36.32 -2.57
N THR A 174 -29.33 -37.03 -3.61
CA THR A 174 -28.57 -38.11 -4.26
C THR A 174 -27.81 -37.66 -5.50
N LYS A 175 -28.23 -36.56 -6.12
CA LYS A 175 -27.62 -36.01 -7.33
C LYS A 175 -26.24 -35.42 -7.06
N ARG A 176 -25.30 -35.74 -7.96
CA ARG A 176 -23.92 -35.24 -7.97
C ARG A 176 -23.65 -34.39 -9.19
N TYR A 177 -22.74 -33.43 -9.08
CA TYR A 177 -22.54 -32.38 -10.06
C TYR A 177 -21.06 -32.28 -10.51
N PRO A 178 -20.78 -32.00 -11.79
CA PRO A 178 -19.46 -31.58 -12.24
C PRO A 178 -19.00 -30.28 -11.55
N VAL A 179 -17.70 -29.98 -11.62
CA VAL A 179 -17.11 -28.80 -10.96
C VAL A 179 -16.22 -28.00 -11.91
N LEU A 180 -16.48 -26.69 -12.00
CA LEU A 180 -15.61 -25.70 -12.62
C LEU A 180 -14.84 -24.91 -11.55
N TYR A 181 -13.52 -24.94 -11.59
CA TYR A 181 -12.65 -24.07 -10.80
C TYR A 181 -12.36 -22.79 -11.59
N LEU A 182 -12.81 -21.64 -11.11
CA LEU A 182 -12.87 -20.39 -11.86
C LEU A 182 -12.07 -19.27 -11.18
N GLN A 183 -10.95 -18.87 -11.79
CA GLN A 183 -9.95 -17.99 -11.19
C GLN A 183 -10.02 -16.54 -11.67
N HIS A 184 -9.74 -15.62 -10.73
CA HIS A 184 -9.71 -14.16 -10.93
C HIS A 184 -8.39 -13.66 -11.53
N GLY A 185 -8.31 -12.37 -11.86
CA GLY A 185 -7.13 -11.69 -12.40
C GLY A 185 -6.18 -11.14 -11.35
N GLY A 186 -5.11 -10.48 -11.81
CA GLY A 186 -4.17 -9.81 -10.92
C GLY A 186 -4.81 -8.60 -10.23
N GLY A 187 -4.58 -8.46 -8.92
CA GLY A 187 -5.19 -7.38 -8.12
C GLY A 187 -6.66 -7.60 -7.75
N GLU A 188 -7.17 -8.82 -7.94
CA GLU A 188 -8.52 -9.25 -7.55
C GLU A 188 -8.45 -10.40 -6.53
N ASP A 189 -9.60 -10.89 -6.07
CA ASP A 189 -9.71 -11.97 -5.07
C ASP A 189 -10.87 -12.95 -5.39
N GLU A 190 -11.13 -13.89 -4.48
CA GLU A 190 -12.18 -14.90 -4.60
C GLU A 190 -13.60 -14.34 -4.73
N THR A 191 -13.81 -13.04 -4.48
CA THR A 191 -15.13 -12.40 -4.59
C THR A 191 -15.46 -11.97 -6.02
N GLY A 192 -14.45 -11.82 -6.88
CA GLY A 192 -14.58 -11.15 -8.18
C GLY A 192 -15.65 -11.76 -9.08
N TRP A 193 -15.57 -13.07 -9.34
CA TRP A 193 -16.53 -13.78 -10.20
C TRP A 193 -17.95 -13.83 -9.62
N GLY A 194 -18.08 -13.94 -8.30
CA GLY A 194 -19.38 -13.95 -7.62
C GLY A 194 -20.06 -12.58 -7.59
N ARG A 195 -19.28 -11.49 -7.60
CA ARG A 195 -19.77 -10.11 -7.54
C ARG A 195 -19.76 -9.46 -8.92
N GLN A 196 -18.69 -8.76 -9.29
CA GLN A 196 -18.61 -8.03 -10.55
C GLN A 196 -18.62 -8.96 -11.79
N GLY A 197 -18.24 -10.23 -11.65
CA GLY A 197 -18.37 -11.24 -12.71
C GLY A 197 -19.76 -11.85 -12.86
N GLN A 198 -20.66 -11.67 -11.89
CA GLN A 198 -22.05 -12.14 -11.90
C GLN A 198 -22.24 -13.62 -12.32
N ALA A 199 -21.26 -14.47 -11.98
CA ALA A 199 -21.24 -15.87 -12.43
C ALA A 199 -22.52 -16.63 -12.04
N ALA A 200 -23.06 -16.41 -10.83
CA ALA A 200 -24.29 -17.06 -10.39
C ALA A 200 -25.49 -16.76 -11.31
N PHE A 201 -25.70 -15.48 -11.67
CA PHE A 201 -26.82 -15.11 -12.54
C PHE A 201 -26.63 -15.60 -13.98
N ILE A 202 -25.41 -15.57 -14.49
CA ILE A 202 -25.09 -16.15 -15.81
C ILE A 202 -25.46 -17.64 -15.82
N MET A 203 -25.08 -18.36 -14.78
CA MET A 203 -25.36 -19.79 -14.64
C MET A 203 -26.85 -20.07 -14.47
N ASP A 204 -27.56 -19.35 -13.59
CA ASP A 204 -29.00 -19.50 -13.38
C ASP A 204 -29.78 -19.26 -14.69
N ASN A 205 -29.42 -18.21 -15.43
CA ASN A 205 -30.08 -17.83 -16.69
C ASN A 205 -29.78 -18.80 -17.84
N LEU A 206 -28.71 -19.59 -17.74
CA LEU A 206 -28.41 -20.69 -18.66
C LEU A 206 -29.08 -22.00 -18.24
N ILE A 207 -29.13 -22.30 -16.94
CA ILE A 207 -29.70 -23.55 -16.40
C ILE A 207 -31.23 -23.54 -16.49
N ALA A 208 -31.89 -22.43 -16.14
CA ALA A 208 -33.34 -22.34 -16.09
C ALA A 208 -34.04 -22.71 -17.41
N PRO A 209 -33.59 -22.24 -18.60
CA PRO A 209 -34.14 -22.67 -19.89
C PRO A 209 -33.55 -24.00 -20.40
N GLY A 210 -32.73 -24.70 -19.62
CA GLY A 210 -32.10 -25.97 -20.00
C GLY A 210 -30.99 -25.84 -21.04
N LYS A 211 -30.34 -24.68 -21.16
CA LYS A 211 -29.24 -24.46 -22.13
C LYS A 211 -27.95 -25.16 -21.73
N ILE A 212 -27.77 -25.45 -20.44
CA ILE A 212 -26.60 -26.15 -19.90
C ILE A 212 -27.03 -27.15 -18.83
N ARG A 213 -26.27 -28.24 -18.68
CA ARG A 213 -26.37 -29.11 -17.49
C ARG A 213 -25.95 -28.33 -16.23
N PRO A 214 -26.64 -28.51 -15.08
CA PRO A 214 -26.22 -27.89 -13.82
C PRO A 214 -24.84 -28.37 -13.36
N PHE A 215 -23.96 -27.45 -12.94
CA PHE A 215 -22.66 -27.77 -12.34
C PHE A 215 -22.26 -26.75 -11.25
N ILE A 216 -21.32 -27.15 -10.40
CA ILE A 216 -20.78 -26.33 -9.30
C ILE A 216 -19.66 -25.42 -9.85
N ILE A 217 -19.55 -24.19 -9.34
CA ILE A 217 -18.40 -23.31 -9.59
C ILE A 217 -17.68 -23.01 -8.26
N VAL A 218 -16.37 -23.22 -8.22
CA VAL A 218 -15.51 -22.88 -7.08
C VAL A 218 -14.61 -21.72 -7.45
N MET A 219 -14.66 -20.65 -6.66
CA MET A 219 -13.89 -19.41 -6.84
C MET A 219 -13.00 -19.22 -5.61
N ALA A 220 -11.67 -19.27 -5.80
CA ALA A 220 -10.71 -19.23 -4.69
C ALA A 220 -9.64 -18.16 -4.89
N ASN A 221 -9.03 -17.73 -3.79
CA ASN A 221 -7.96 -16.75 -3.86
C ASN A 221 -6.67 -17.41 -4.31
N SER A 222 -6.08 -16.89 -5.39
CA SER A 222 -4.79 -17.38 -5.89
C SER A 222 -3.56 -16.85 -5.14
N TYR A 223 -3.74 -15.85 -4.26
CA TYR A 223 -2.70 -15.31 -3.40
C TYR A 223 -2.63 -16.08 -2.08
N VAL A 224 -1.78 -17.12 -2.03
CA VAL A 224 -1.60 -17.96 -0.84
C VAL A 224 -0.78 -17.22 0.24
N PRO A 225 -1.31 -17.02 1.46
CA PRO A 225 -0.58 -16.36 2.54
C PRO A 225 0.73 -17.09 2.88
N GLY A 226 1.81 -16.33 3.08
CA GLY A 226 3.13 -16.90 3.42
C GLY A 226 3.92 -17.47 2.24
N ALA A 227 3.31 -17.60 1.05
CA ALA A 227 4.03 -17.88 -0.18
C ALA A 227 4.48 -16.58 -0.86
N ALA A 228 5.59 -16.63 -1.62
CA ALA A 228 5.81 -15.62 -2.64
C ALA A 228 4.59 -15.67 -3.58
N GLY A 229 3.83 -14.58 -3.66
CA GLY A 229 2.65 -14.50 -4.52
C GLY A 229 3.00 -14.80 -5.98
N PRO A 230 2.01 -14.90 -6.88
CA PRO A 230 2.24 -15.03 -8.32
C PRO A 230 2.95 -13.76 -8.85
N GLY A 231 4.26 -13.71 -8.65
CA GLY A 231 5.15 -12.61 -8.98
C GLY A 231 6.41 -13.15 -9.62
N ARG A 232 7.18 -12.25 -10.25
CA ARG A 232 8.40 -12.57 -10.98
C ARG A 232 9.42 -13.23 -10.06
N GLY A 233 9.65 -14.53 -10.26
CA GLY A 233 10.65 -15.28 -9.51
C GLY A 233 12.07 -14.87 -9.94
N ALA A 234 12.96 -14.66 -8.97
CA ALA A 234 14.38 -14.84 -9.18
C ALA A 234 14.66 -16.35 -9.26
N ALA A 235 15.38 -16.80 -10.29
CA ALA A 235 15.77 -18.20 -10.43
C ALA A 235 16.73 -18.60 -9.30
N ALA A 236 16.29 -19.45 -8.38
CA ALA A 236 17.14 -20.12 -7.40
C ALA A 236 17.48 -21.53 -7.93
N GLY A 237 18.78 -21.83 -8.05
CA GLY A 237 19.28 -23.10 -8.56
C GLY A 237 19.26 -24.23 -7.52
N GLY A 238 18.99 -25.45 -8.01
CA GLY A 238 19.48 -26.73 -7.47
C GLY A 238 18.55 -27.51 -6.51
N ARG A 239 17.97 -28.62 -6.99
CA ARG A 239 17.14 -29.61 -6.26
C ARG A 239 18.00 -30.58 -5.39
N PRO A 240 17.35 -31.33 -4.47
CA PRO A 240 17.17 -32.76 -4.76
C PRO A 240 15.74 -33.27 -4.48
N GLY A 241 15.20 -34.07 -5.41
CA GLY A 241 13.90 -34.75 -5.32
C GLY A 241 13.14 -34.74 -6.66
N GLY A 242 13.02 -35.91 -7.30
CA GLY A 242 12.66 -36.07 -8.72
C GLY A 242 11.20 -35.82 -9.09
N GLY A 243 11.02 -35.21 -10.27
CA GLY A 243 9.75 -34.97 -10.99
C GLY A 243 10.05 -34.06 -12.19
N ALA A 244 10.02 -34.61 -13.40
CA ALA A 244 10.56 -34.00 -14.62
C ALA A 244 9.93 -32.65 -14.95
N ALA A 245 10.75 -31.61 -15.13
CA ALA A 245 10.33 -30.38 -15.79
C ALA A 245 10.37 -30.64 -17.31
N GLY A 246 9.22 -30.53 -17.97
CA GLY A 246 9.12 -30.63 -19.44
C GLY A 246 9.82 -29.46 -20.15
N PRO A 247 10.23 -29.61 -21.42
CA PRO A 247 11.01 -28.61 -22.11
C PRO A 247 10.11 -27.56 -22.77
N GLY A 248 10.09 -26.34 -22.21
CA GLY A 248 9.51 -25.16 -22.89
C GLY A 248 8.88 -24.13 -21.96
N GLY A 249 9.62 -23.06 -21.60
CA GLY A 249 9.04 -21.83 -21.06
C GLY A 249 9.85 -21.17 -19.92
N ARG A 250 10.52 -20.05 -20.22
CA ARG A 250 11.02 -19.11 -19.19
C ARG A 250 9.83 -18.47 -18.48
N GLY A 251 9.44 -18.99 -17.31
CA GLY A 251 8.25 -18.55 -16.57
C GLY A 251 8.47 -17.26 -15.77
N PHE A 252 7.79 -16.18 -16.17
CA PHE A 252 7.75 -14.87 -15.48
C PHE A 252 6.84 -14.83 -14.24
N PHE A 253 6.07 -15.89 -13.94
CA PHE A 253 5.17 -15.99 -12.78
C PHE A 253 5.26 -17.38 -12.15
N ASN A 254 5.30 -17.46 -10.82
CA ASN A 254 5.30 -18.73 -10.08
C ASN A 254 3.91 -19.02 -9.49
N PHE A 255 3.24 -20.06 -9.96
CA PHE A 255 1.91 -20.47 -9.49
C PHE A 255 1.93 -21.70 -8.55
N SER A 256 3.12 -22.20 -8.18
CA SER A 256 3.26 -23.50 -7.50
C SER A 256 2.57 -23.56 -6.13
N ALA A 257 2.53 -22.46 -5.40
CA ALA A 257 1.87 -22.41 -4.09
C ALA A 257 0.36 -22.60 -4.23
N PHE A 258 -0.27 -21.88 -5.15
CA PHE A 258 -1.71 -22.04 -5.39
C PHE A 258 -2.03 -23.37 -6.08
N GLU A 259 -1.19 -23.82 -7.02
CA GLU A 259 -1.30 -25.16 -7.60
C GLU A 259 -1.35 -26.22 -6.50
N ARG A 260 -0.42 -26.15 -5.53
CA ARG A 260 -0.39 -27.06 -4.39
C ARG A 260 -1.66 -26.99 -3.55
N VAL A 261 -2.10 -25.78 -3.19
CA VAL A 261 -3.36 -25.58 -2.43
C VAL A 261 -4.56 -26.13 -3.21
N LEU A 262 -4.65 -25.86 -4.51
CA LEU A 262 -5.74 -26.29 -5.37
C LEU A 262 -5.81 -27.82 -5.44
N ILE A 263 -4.68 -28.47 -5.73
CA ILE A 263 -4.61 -29.91 -5.99
C ILE A 263 -4.64 -30.73 -4.69
N GLU A 264 -3.92 -30.30 -3.64
CA GLU A 264 -3.74 -31.09 -2.42
C GLU A 264 -4.79 -30.79 -1.33
N ASP A 265 -5.37 -29.59 -1.31
CA ASP A 265 -6.30 -29.18 -0.24
C ASP A 265 -7.71 -28.86 -0.77
N LEU A 266 -7.83 -27.92 -1.71
CA LEU A 266 -9.12 -27.36 -2.12
C LEU A 266 -9.97 -28.37 -2.90
N ILE A 267 -9.42 -29.04 -3.91
CA ILE A 267 -10.16 -30.07 -4.66
C ILE A 267 -10.64 -31.19 -3.72
N PRO A 268 -9.78 -31.80 -2.87
CA PRO A 268 -10.23 -32.78 -1.89
C PRO A 268 -11.31 -32.26 -0.95
N HIS A 269 -11.15 -31.04 -0.42
CA HIS A 269 -12.14 -30.44 0.48
C HIS A 269 -13.51 -30.26 -0.21
N ILE A 270 -13.53 -29.79 -1.46
CA ILE A 270 -14.76 -29.61 -2.23
C ILE A 270 -15.41 -30.96 -2.52
N ASP A 271 -14.64 -31.96 -2.95
CA ASP A 271 -15.15 -33.31 -3.25
C ASP A 271 -15.67 -34.05 -2.00
N GLU A 272 -15.14 -33.74 -0.81
CA GLU A 272 -15.61 -34.25 0.48
C GLU A 272 -16.86 -33.52 1.00
N THR A 273 -16.93 -32.20 0.80
CA THR A 273 -17.96 -31.35 1.42
C THR A 273 -19.20 -31.15 0.53
N PHE A 274 -19.03 -31.26 -0.79
CA PHE A 274 -20.10 -31.08 -1.77
C PHE A 274 -20.37 -32.37 -2.56
N ARG A 275 -21.59 -32.50 -3.10
CA ARG A 275 -21.98 -33.63 -3.95
C ARG A 275 -21.39 -33.48 -5.34
N THR A 276 -20.09 -33.68 -5.46
CA THR A 276 -19.38 -33.60 -6.74
C THR A 276 -19.33 -34.95 -7.45
N LEU A 277 -19.05 -34.90 -8.75
CA LEU A 277 -18.50 -36.01 -9.55
C LEU A 277 -16.96 -35.87 -9.54
N PRO A 278 -16.24 -36.61 -8.67
CA PRO A 278 -14.85 -36.29 -8.34
C PRO A 278 -13.81 -36.86 -9.34
N ASP A 279 -14.14 -36.96 -10.62
CA ASP A 279 -13.27 -37.52 -11.66
C ASP A 279 -12.82 -36.45 -12.69
N GLN A 280 -11.90 -36.84 -13.58
CA GLN A 280 -11.29 -35.93 -14.54
C GLN A 280 -12.25 -35.43 -15.64
N PRO A 281 -13.12 -36.28 -16.24
CA PRO A 281 -14.08 -35.82 -17.24
C PRO A 281 -15.09 -34.79 -16.72
N HIS A 282 -15.36 -34.77 -15.42
CA HIS A 282 -16.30 -33.86 -14.77
C HIS A 282 -15.65 -32.68 -14.02
N ARG A 283 -14.36 -32.43 -14.25
CA ARG A 283 -13.63 -31.30 -13.67
C ARG A 283 -13.03 -30.38 -14.73
N ALA A 284 -13.37 -29.10 -14.65
CA ALA A 284 -12.91 -28.04 -15.53
C ALA A 284 -12.14 -26.97 -14.74
N MET A 285 -11.24 -26.25 -15.43
CA MET A 285 -10.60 -25.06 -14.87
C MET A 285 -10.61 -23.93 -15.90
N ALA A 286 -10.97 -22.73 -15.45
CA ALA A 286 -10.90 -21.52 -16.26
C ALA A 286 -10.39 -20.32 -15.43
N GLY A 287 -9.88 -19.29 -16.10
CA GLY A 287 -9.45 -18.08 -15.41
C GLY A 287 -9.25 -16.89 -16.34
N LEU A 288 -9.33 -15.69 -15.75
CA LEU A 288 -9.15 -14.44 -16.47
C LEU A 288 -7.76 -13.82 -16.24
N SER A 289 -7.15 -13.20 -17.27
CA SER A 289 -5.87 -12.50 -17.18
C SER A 289 -4.76 -13.36 -16.50
N MET A 290 -4.25 -12.95 -15.34
CA MET A 290 -3.36 -13.76 -14.50
C MET A 290 -3.92 -15.14 -14.17
N GLY A 291 -5.21 -15.23 -13.83
CA GLY A 291 -5.92 -16.49 -13.63
C GLY A 291 -5.94 -17.37 -14.88
N GLY A 292 -6.00 -16.78 -16.08
CA GLY A 292 -5.91 -17.54 -17.34
C GLY A 292 -4.51 -18.12 -17.58
N MET A 293 -3.46 -17.37 -17.24
CA MET A 293 -2.08 -17.87 -17.25
C MET A 293 -1.88 -18.99 -16.22
N GLN A 294 -2.46 -18.83 -15.02
CA GLN A 294 -2.45 -19.84 -13.96
C GLN A 294 -3.17 -21.12 -14.39
N THR A 295 -4.38 -20.99 -14.93
CA THR A 295 -5.16 -22.12 -15.48
C THR A 295 -4.34 -22.87 -16.50
N ARG A 296 -3.79 -22.18 -17.51
CA ARG A 296 -2.95 -22.80 -18.55
C ARG A 296 -1.83 -23.65 -17.94
N THR A 297 -1.07 -23.07 -17.01
CA THR A 297 0.08 -23.75 -16.38
C THR A 297 -0.36 -24.97 -15.58
N ILE A 298 -1.36 -24.83 -14.71
CA ILE A 298 -1.81 -25.92 -13.82
C ILE A 298 -2.45 -27.05 -14.63
N THR A 299 -3.31 -26.73 -15.60
CA THR A 299 -3.99 -27.77 -16.38
C THR A 299 -3.02 -28.57 -17.23
N LEU A 300 -1.98 -27.94 -17.81
CA LEU A 300 -0.96 -28.65 -18.58
C LEU A 300 -0.12 -29.59 -17.71
N ALA A 301 0.06 -29.26 -16.43
CA ALA A 301 0.76 -30.11 -15.46
C ALA A 301 -0.11 -31.26 -14.91
N HIS A 302 -1.45 -31.09 -14.89
CA HIS A 302 -2.40 -32.01 -14.25
C HIS A 302 -3.52 -32.46 -15.20
N LEU A 303 -3.15 -32.99 -16.37
CA LEU A 303 -4.12 -33.50 -17.37
C LEU A 303 -4.98 -34.68 -16.85
N ASP A 304 -4.52 -35.37 -15.81
CA ASP A 304 -5.25 -36.41 -15.09
C ASP A 304 -6.33 -35.88 -14.15
N LYS A 305 -6.38 -34.56 -13.92
CA LYS A 305 -7.37 -33.91 -13.04
C LYS A 305 -8.40 -33.09 -13.79
N PHE A 306 -8.03 -32.51 -14.94
CA PHE A 306 -8.88 -31.60 -15.71
C PHE A 306 -9.08 -32.04 -17.16
N SER A 307 -10.29 -31.89 -17.67
CA SER A 307 -10.65 -32.22 -19.06
C SER A 307 -11.06 -31.01 -19.90
N HIS A 308 -11.37 -29.87 -19.29
CA HIS A 308 -11.78 -28.65 -19.99
C HIS A 308 -10.99 -27.44 -19.46
N ILE A 309 -10.45 -26.64 -20.38
CA ILE A 309 -9.52 -25.54 -20.08
C ILE A 309 -10.06 -24.24 -20.68
N GLY A 310 -10.32 -23.22 -19.85
CA GLY A 310 -10.76 -21.88 -20.28
C GLY A 310 -9.74 -20.79 -19.99
N ILE A 311 -9.29 -20.05 -21.01
CA ILE A 311 -8.30 -18.97 -20.89
C ILE A 311 -8.95 -17.66 -21.37
N PHE A 312 -9.34 -16.79 -20.44
CA PHE A 312 -9.99 -15.52 -20.75
C PHE A 312 -8.97 -14.37 -20.63
N SER A 313 -8.63 -13.71 -21.73
CA SER A 313 -7.63 -12.64 -21.81
C SER A 313 -6.27 -12.97 -21.14
N GLY A 314 -5.88 -14.24 -21.10
CA GLY A 314 -4.79 -14.75 -20.22
C GLY A 314 -3.71 -15.57 -20.93
N GLY A 315 -3.53 -15.37 -22.24
CA GLY A 315 -2.62 -16.16 -23.08
C GLY A 315 -3.34 -17.16 -24.00
N SER A 316 -2.64 -18.20 -24.43
CA SER A 316 -3.16 -19.31 -25.24
C SER A 316 -2.26 -20.53 -25.08
N ILE A 317 -2.72 -21.71 -25.51
CA ILE A 317 -1.91 -22.93 -25.61
C ILE A 317 -1.48 -23.08 -27.07
N GLY A 318 -0.18 -23.05 -27.34
CA GLY A 318 0.38 -23.43 -28.63
C GLY A 318 0.75 -24.91 -28.66
N LEU A 319 0.93 -25.49 -29.86
CA LEU A 319 1.35 -26.89 -30.00
C LEU A 319 2.69 -27.19 -29.30
N SER A 320 3.61 -26.22 -29.30
CA SER A 320 4.90 -26.33 -28.61
C SER A 320 4.79 -26.42 -27.09
N ASP A 321 3.64 -26.05 -26.52
CA ASP A 321 3.42 -26.07 -25.08
C ASP A 321 2.90 -27.42 -24.58
N ILE A 322 2.60 -28.35 -25.49
CA ILE A 322 2.01 -29.65 -25.20
C ILE A 322 3.11 -30.72 -25.29
N PRO A 323 3.64 -31.24 -24.17
CA PRO A 323 4.75 -32.19 -24.20
C PRO A 323 4.36 -33.55 -24.78
N ASP A 324 3.11 -33.98 -24.55
CA ASP A 324 2.53 -35.22 -25.08
C ASP A 324 1.19 -34.92 -25.75
N LEU A 325 1.25 -34.77 -27.08
CA LEU A 325 0.08 -34.44 -27.88
C LEU A 325 -0.96 -35.57 -27.90
N ALA A 326 -0.54 -36.83 -27.79
CA ALA A 326 -1.46 -37.97 -27.80
C ALA A 326 -2.25 -38.04 -26.48
N ALA A 327 -1.56 -37.92 -25.34
CA ALA A 327 -2.20 -37.85 -24.04
C ALA A 327 -3.10 -36.61 -23.91
N PHE A 328 -2.67 -35.46 -24.45
CA PHE A 328 -3.48 -34.24 -24.46
C PHE A 328 -4.78 -34.43 -25.25
N LYS A 329 -4.71 -34.99 -26.47
CA LYS A 329 -5.90 -35.31 -27.28
C LYS A 329 -6.85 -36.28 -26.60
N GLN A 330 -6.30 -37.26 -25.89
CA GLN A 330 -7.11 -38.27 -25.19
C GLN A 330 -7.81 -37.68 -23.96
N LYS A 331 -7.14 -36.81 -23.20
CA LYS A 331 -7.60 -36.33 -21.89
C LYS A 331 -8.33 -34.99 -21.94
N VAL A 332 -7.97 -34.08 -22.84
CA VAL A 332 -8.54 -32.73 -22.91
C VAL A 332 -9.66 -32.71 -23.95
N LYS A 333 -10.89 -32.51 -23.48
CA LYS A 333 -12.11 -32.44 -24.28
C LYS A 333 -12.35 -31.06 -24.90
N LEU A 334 -11.83 -29.99 -24.28
CA LEU A 334 -12.03 -28.62 -24.74
C LEU A 334 -10.89 -27.70 -24.29
N VAL A 335 -10.37 -26.91 -25.22
CA VAL A 335 -9.64 -25.67 -24.93
C VAL A 335 -10.46 -24.49 -25.43
N PHE A 336 -10.72 -23.50 -24.57
CA PHE A 336 -11.44 -22.28 -24.93
C PHE A 336 -10.54 -21.09 -24.65
N VAL A 337 -10.39 -20.20 -25.63
CA VAL A 337 -9.57 -19.00 -25.55
C VAL A 337 -10.44 -17.81 -25.93
N SER A 338 -10.40 -16.74 -25.14
CA SER A 338 -11.18 -15.53 -25.45
C SER A 338 -10.50 -14.24 -25.09
N TYR A 339 -10.86 -13.16 -25.77
CA TYR A 339 -10.34 -11.80 -25.57
C TYR A 339 -11.42 -10.76 -25.91
N GLY A 340 -11.28 -9.54 -25.42
CA GLY A 340 -11.99 -8.38 -25.95
C GLY A 340 -11.40 -7.95 -27.30
N SER A 341 -12.25 -7.50 -28.21
CA SER A 341 -11.85 -7.03 -29.55
C SER A 341 -10.85 -5.84 -29.54
N ARG A 342 -10.74 -5.11 -28.42
CA ARG A 342 -9.75 -4.03 -28.25
C ARG A 342 -8.40 -4.51 -27.68
N GLU A 343 -8.25 -5.81 -27.43
CA GLU A 343 -7.01 -6.43 -26.93
C GLU A 343 -6.11 -6.93 -28.07
N LYS A 344 -4.84 -7.27 -27.78
CA LYS A 344 -3.93 -7.87 -28.78
C LYS A 344 -4.17 -9.38 -28.89
N THR A 345 -4.72 -9.85 -30.02
CA THR A 345 -5.23 -11.23 -30.16
C THR A 345 -4.48 -12.13 -31.15
N SER A 346 -3.61 -11.57 -32.00
CA SER A 346 -3.05 -12.28 -33.17
C SER A 346 -2.28 -13.57 -32.87
N LEU A 347 -1.59 -13.65 -31.72
CA LEU A 347 -0.88 -14.87 -31.34
C LEU A 347 -1.84 -15.97 -30.86
N ALA A 348 -2.87 -15.58 -30.10
CA ALA A 348 -3.86 -16.51 -29.58
C ALA A 348 -4.67 -17.13 -30.71
N GLN A 349 -5.07 -16.35 -31.71
CA GLN A 349 -5.78 -16.83 -32.90
C GLN A 349 -4.96 -17.88 -33.66
N ARG A 350 -3.68 -17.59 -33.95
CA ARG A 350 -2.78 -18.56 -34.61
C ARG A 350 -2.61 -19.86 -33.81
N ASN A 351 -2.48 -19.76 -32.50
CA ASN A 351 -2.35 -20.94 -31.64
C ASN A 351 -3.63 -21.78 -31.64
N VAL A 352 -4.81 -21.15 -31.62
CA VAL A 352 -6.10 -21.86 -31.73
C VAL A 352 -6.21 -22.58 -33.07
N GLU A 353 -5.91 -21.90 -34.17
CA GLU A 353 -5.91 -22.50 -35.52
C GLU A 353 -4.98 -23.73 -35.59
N ALA A 354 -3.77 -23.63 -35.02
CA ALA A 354 -2.81 -24.72 -34.99
C ALA A 354 -3.32 -25.92 -34.16
N LEU A 355 -3.96 -25.68 -33.00
CA LEU A 355 -4.57 -26.74 -32.20
C LEU A 355 -5.74 -27.43 -32.93
N GLN A 356 -6.59 -26.65 -33.62
CA GLN A 356 -7.69 -27.19 -34.43
C GLN A 356 -7.17 -28.06 -35.57
N GLN A 357 -6.14 -27.61 -36.29
CA GLN A 357 -5.48 -28.39 -37.35
C GLN A 357 -4.85 -29.68 -36.81
N ALA A 358 -4.36 -29.66 -35.57
CA ALA A 358 -3.86 -30.85 -34.90
C ALA A 358 -4.98 -31.80 -34.43
N GLY A 359 -6.26 -31.47 -34.61
CA GLY A 359 -7.39 -32.32 -34.18
C GLY A 359 -7.74 -32.20 -32.70
N ILE A 360 -7.32 -31.11 -32.04
CA ILE A 360 -7.76 -30.74 -30.69
C ILE A 360 -8.99 -29.84 -30.81
N ARG A 361 -10.03 -30.12 -30.02
CA ARG A 361 -11.19 -29.23 -29.92
C ARG A 361 -10.82 -27.94 -29.20
N CYS A 362 -10.50 -26.91 -29.98
CA CYS A 362 -10.13 -25.58 -29.49
C CYS A 362 -11.10 -24.52 -30.05
N ILE A 363 -11.61 -23.63 -29.21
CA ILE A 363 -12.57 -22.57 -29.58
C ILE A 363 -11.98 -21.20 -29.24
N TYR A 364 -12.06 -20.27 -30.19
CA TYR A 364 -11.72 -18.87 -30.00
C TYR A 364 -12.98 -18.01 -29.96
N TYR A 365 -13.10 -17.14 -28.95
CA TYR A 365 -14.19 -16.18 -28.84
C TYR A 365 -13.66 -14.76 -28.66
N GLU A 366 -14.18 -13.82 -29.45
CA GLU A 366 -13.84 -12.39 -29.32
C GLU A 366 -15.08 -11.62 -28.83
N ALA A 367 -14.96 -10.96 -27.68
CA ALA A 367 -16.01 -10.12 -27.13
C ALA A 367 -16.01 -8.76 -27.85
N PRO A 368 -17.11 -8.39 -28.55
CA PRO A 368 -17.14 -7.19 -29.38
C PRO A 368 -17.18 -5.93 -28.51
N ASN A 369 -16.45 -4.90 -28.95
CA ASN A 369 -16.40 -3.55 -28.36
C ASN A 369 -16.03 -3.48 -26.87
N THR A 370 -15.20 -4.42 -26.39
CA THR A 370 -14.70 -4.43 -25.01
C THR A 370 -13.17 -4.51 -24.96
N GLY A 371 -12.60 -3.98 -23.87
CA GLY A 371 -11.18 -4.09 -23.53
C GLY A 371 -10.87 -5.19 -22.51
N HIS A 372 -9.78 -5.01 -21.76
CA HIS A 372 -9.36 -5.94 -20.71
C HIS A 372 -10.13 -5.71 -19.40
N GLU A 373 -11.46 -5.90 -19.45
CA GLU A 373 -12.41 -5.56 -18.38
C GLU A 373 -13.48 -6.64 -18.20
N TRP A 374 -14.27 -6.55 -17.12
CA TRP A 374 -15.22 -7.58 -16.70
C TRP A 374 -16.29 -7.95 -17.71
N GLN A 375 -16.73 -7.03 -18.58
CA GLN A 375 -17.72 -7.36 -19.61
C GLN A 375 -17.19 -8.39 -20.62
N THR A 376 -15.89 -8.34 -20.95
CA THR A 376 -15.24 -9.38 -21.75
C THR A 376 -15.38 -10.72 -21.06
N TRP A 377 -15.06 -10.79 -19.76
CA TRP A 377 -15.01 -12.06 -19.02
C TRP A 377 -16.39 -12.62 -18.70
N ARG A 378 -17.41 -11.77 -18.48
CA ARG A 378 -18.82 -12.19 -18.37
C ARG A 378 -19.27 -12.88 -19.66
N ARG A 379 -19.01 -12.25 -20.81
CA ARG A 379 -19.31 -12.82 -22.14
C ARG A 379 -18.53 -14.12 -22.37
N SER A 380 -17.25 -14.17 -21.98
CA SER A 380 -16.45 -15.40 -22.05
C SER A 380 -17.04 -16.56 -21.25
N LEU A 381 -17.47 -16.32 -20.00
CA LEU A 381 -18.11 -17.36 -19.19
C LEU A 381 -19.44 -17.81 -19.80
N TYR A 382 -20.25 -16.87 -20.29
CA TYR A 382 -21.52 -17.16 -20.96
C TYR A 382 -21.34 -18.05 -22.21
N GLN A 383 -20.27 -17.83 -22.98
CA GLN A 383 -19.94 -18.65 -24.16
C GLN A 383 -19.27 -19.98 -23.79
N PHE A 384 -18.51 -20.02 -22.69
CA PHE A 384 -17.77 -21.21 -22.26
C PHE A 384 -18.64 -22.23 -21.54
N ALA A 385 -19.52 -21.79 -20.64
CA ALA A 385 -20.32 -22.68 -19.78
C ALA A 385 -21.15 -23.72 -20.57
N PRO A 386 -21.80 -23.39 -21.71
CA PRO A 386 -22.54 -24.37 -22.51
C PRO A 386 -21.69 -25.45 -23.19
N LEU A 387 -20.37 -25.29 -23.18
CA LEU A 387 -19.45 -26.24 -23.80
C LEU A 387 -18.91 -27.26 -22.80
N LEU A 388 -19.22 -27.11 -21.52
CA LEU A 388 -18.70 -27.93 -20.43
C LEU A 388 -19.58 -29.16 -20.16
N PHE A 389 -18.94 -30.31 -19.96
CA PHE A 389 -19.57 -31.55 -19.46
C PHE A 389 -20.71 -32.10 -20.34
N GLU A 390 -20.76 -31.68 -21.60
CA GLU A 390 -21.64 -32.22 -22.62
C GLU A 390 -20.94 -33.31 -23.43
N ASP A 391 -21.69 -34.35 -23.83
CA ASP A 391 -21.24 -35.41 -24.73
C ASP A 391 -21.33 -34.94 -26.19
N LEU A 392 -20.61 -33.86 -26.51
CA LEU A 392 -20.64 -33.27 -27.84
C LEU A 392 -19.69 -34.01 -28.79
N PRO A 393 -20.14 -34.45 -29.98
CA PRO A 393 -19.24 -34.93 -31.02
C PRO A 393 -18.25 -33.83 -31.44
N LEU A 394 -17.06 -34.23 -31.91
CA LEU A 394 -16.04 -33.31 -32.43
C LEU A 394 -16.68 -32.35 -33.46
N PRO A 395 -16.46 -31.02 -33.37
CA PRO A 395 -17.01 -30.09 -34.35
C PRO A 395 -16.40 -30.36 -35.73
N GLN A 396 -17.25 -30.44 -36.76
CA GLN A 396 -16.83 -30.36 -38.16
C GLN A 396 -16.21 -28.97 -38.42
N PRO A 397 -15.20 -28.86 -39.31
CA PRO A 397 -14.63 -27.57 -39.67
C PRO A 397 -15.71 -26.64 -40.21
N VAL A 398 -15.86 -25.46 -39.59
CA VAL A 398 -16.75 -24.42 -40.11
C VAL A 398 -16.05 -23.76 -41.31
N VAL A 399 -16.48 -24.12 -42.51
CA VAL A 399 -16.18 -23.39 -43.74
C VAL A 399 -16.99 -22.10 -43.71
N GLN A 400 -16.31 -20.96 -43.64
CA GLN A 400 -16.96 -19.66 -43.90
C GLN A 400 -17.38 -19.57 -45.38
N PRO A 401 -18.50 -18.89 -45.71
CA PRO A 401 -18.93 -18.71 -47.10
C PRO A 401 -17.90 -17.92 -47.92
N PRO A 402 -17.82 -18.14 -49.25
CA PRO A 402 -16.76 -17.58 -50.08
C PRO A 402 -16.88 -16.06 -50.24
N ALA A 403 -15.74 -15.37 -50.12
CA ALA A 403 -15.61 -13.99 -50.52
C ALA A 403 -15.80 -13.86 -52.05
N ALA A 404 -16.67 -12.93 -52.46
CA ALA A 404 -16.88 -12.59 -53.86
C ALA A 404 -15.58 -12.04 -54.51
N PRO A 405 -15.37 -12.27 -55.83
CA PRO A 405 -14.06 -12.15 -56.45
C PRO A 405 -13.63 -10.71 -56.74
N LYS A 406 -12.33 -10.46 -56.58
CA LYS A 406 -11.63 -9.25 -57.06
C LYS A 406 -11.57 -9.24 -58.59
N GLY A 407 -12.01 -8.13 -59.20
CA GLY A 407 -11.84 -7.83 -60.62
C GLY A 407 -11.45 -6.37 -60.86
N ALA A 408 -10.20 -6.20 -61.32
CA ALA A 408 -9.57 -5.20 -62.21
C ALA A 408 -10.02 -3.71 -62.27
N ALA A 409 -9.06 -2.84 -61.89
CA ALA A 409 -8.43 -1.70 -62.60
C ALA A 409 -9.21 -0.65 -63.43
N ASP A 410 -8.84 0.63 -63.14
CA ASP A 410 -8.72 1.86 -63.98
C ASP A 410 -9.97 2.44 -64.67
N THR A 411 -10.36 3.72 -64.54
CA THR A 411 -9.62 4.98 -64.83
C THR A 411 -10.42 6.24 -64.34
N PRO A 412 -9.82 7.46 -64.30
CA PRO A 412 -10.21 8.58 -63.43
C PRO A 412 -10.84 9.80 -64.15
N ALA A 413 -11.51 10.69 -63.38
CA ALA A 413 -11.61 12.15 -63.63
C ALA A 413 -12.41 12.87 -62.50
N PRO A 414 -12.27 14.20 -62.27
CA PRO A 414 -11.15 15.11 -62.51
C PRO A 414 -10.76 15.92 -61.25
N ALA A 415 -9.58 16.55 -61.29
CA ALA A 415 -9.08 17.44 -60.24
C ALA A 415 -9.82 18.79 -60.17
N PRO A 416 -9.91 19.38 -58.97
CA PRO A 416 -9.52 20.78 -58.79
C PRO A 416 -8.68 20.93 -57.50
N GLY A 417 -7.65 21.75 -57.36
CA GLY A 417 -6.94 22.70 -58.21
C GLY A 417 -5.66 23.05 -57.43
N ASN A 418 -4.67 23.64 -58.10
CA ASN A 418 -3.38 24.01 -57.53
C ASN A 418 -3.54 24.93 -56.29
N ALA A 419 -3.47 24.33 -55.11
CA ALA A 419 -3.13 25.02 -53.87
C ALA A 419 -1.68 24.64 -53.54
N SER A 420 -0.85 25.67 -53.32
CA SER A 420 0.54 25.55 -52.88
C SER A 420 0.69 24.49 -51.79
N THR A 421 1.52 23.47 -52.03
CA THR A 421 1.85 22.40 -51.09
C THR A 421 2.89 22.82 -50.04
N ASP A 422 3.13 24.13 -49.86
CA ASP A 422 4.02 24.61 -48.81
C ASP A 422 3.40 24.37 -47.43
N ILE A 423 4.00 23.42 -46.71
CA ILE A 423 3.57 23.06 -45.35
C ILE A 423 4.35 23.82 -44.27
N SER A 424 5.17 24.81 -44.63
CA SER A 424 5.89 25.63 -43.65
C SER A 424 4.93 26.33 -42.70
N GLY A 425 5.23 26.30 -41.40
CA GLY A 425 4.39 26.87 -40.35
C GLY A 425 4.26 25.98 -39.13
N ILE A 426 3.43 26.40 -38.18
CA ILE A 426 3.16 25.67 -36.94
C ILE A 426 1.91 24.81 -37.12
N TRP A 427 2.00 23.56 -36.70
CA TRP A 427 0.95 22.55 -36.82
C TRP A 427 0.74 21.87 -35.48
N LYS A 428 -0.50 21.80 -35.02
CA LYS A 428 -0.85 21.19 -33.74
C LYS A 428 -1.62 19.90 -33.95
N SER A 429 -1.24 18.86 -33.23
CA SER A 429 -1.89 17.55 -33.23
C SER A 429 -2.16 17.16 -31.80
N GLU A 430 -3.34 16.64 -31.53
CA GLU A 430 -3.69 16.11 -30.22
C GLU A 430 -4.28 14.72 -30.39
N PHE A 431 -3.71 13.74 -29.70
CA PHE A 431 -4.12 12.36 -29.86
C PHE A 431 -3.82 11.56 -28.60
N ASP A 432 -4.66 10.56 -28.35
CA ASP A 432 -4.45 9.61 -27.26
C ASP A 432 -3.42 8.55 -27.67
N SER A 433 -2.54 8.21 -26.74
CA SER A 433 -1.53 7.16 -26.92
C SER A 433 -1.45 6.28 -25.67
N LEU A 434 -0.66 5.20 -25.75
CA LEU A 434 -0.43 4.28 -24.63
C LEU A 434 0.18 4.95 -23.37
N ILE A 435 0.69 6.17 -23.48
CA ILE A 435 1.27 6.94 -22.37
C ILE A 435 0.39 8.13 -21.95
N GLY A 436 -0.86 8.16 -22.42
CA GLY A 436 -1.81 9.25 -22.18
C GLY A 436 -1.98 10.15 -23.41
N ARG A 437 -2.82 11.17 -23.21
CA ARG A 437 -3.12 12.20 -24.22
C ARG A 437 -1.87 13.03 -24.49
N GLN A 438 -1.47 13.09 -25.75
CA GLN A 438 -0.30 13.83 -26.19
C GLN A 438 -0.75 15.04 -27.01
N GLN A 439 -0.19 16.20 -26.67
CA GLN A 439 -0.31 17.41 -27.48
C GLN A 439 1.02 17.66 -28.17
N TYR A 440 1.02 17.63 -29.49
CA TYR A 440 2.17 17.88 -30.34
C TYR A 440 2.04 19.23 -31.04
N THR A 441 3.14 19.98 -31.06
CA THR A 441 3.32 21.17 -31.90
C THR A 441 4.51 20.92 -32.83
N PHE A 442 4.25 20.80 -34.12
CA PHE A 442 5.26 20.69 -35.16
C PHE A 442 5.50 22.05 -35.79
N THR A 443 6.76 22.49 -35.85
CA THR A 443 7.16 23.69 -36.58
C THR A 443 7.90 23.24 -37.83
N PHE A 444 7.22 23.28 -38.97
CA PHE A 444 7.76 22.87 -40.26
C PHE A 444 8.37 24.04 -41.02
N LYS A 445 9.48 23.76 -41.72
CA LYS A 445 10.09 24.63 -42.73
C LYS A 445 10.45 23.79 -43.93
N GLN A 446 9.76 24.06 -45.04
CA GLN A 446 9.96 23.37 -46.30
C GLN A 446 10.90 24.18 -47.21
N ASP A 447 11.88 23.50 -47.80
CA ASP A 447 12.78 24.04 -48.81
C ASP A 447 12.86 23.04 -49.97
N GLY A 448 12.09 23.31 -51.04
CA GLY A 448 11.86 22.37 -52.12
C GLY A 448 11.24 21.04 -51.62
N PRO A 449 11.83 19.87 -51.94
CA PRO A 449 11.34 18.57 -51.46
C PRO A 449 11.84 18.22 -50.04
N LYS A 450 12.68 19.06 -49.42
CA LYS A 450 13.25 18.81 -48.09
C LYS A 450 12.40 19.48 -47.01
N LEU A 451 12.13 18.75 -45.93
CA LEU A 451 11.44 19.25 -44.75
C LEU A 451 12.39 19.29 -43.56
N THR A 452 12.45 20.43 -42.89
CA THR A 452 13.20 20.63 -41.64
C THR A 452 12.29 21.24 -40.59
N GLY A 453 12.64 21.17 -39.31
CA GLY A 453 11.76 21.69 -38.28
C GLY A 453 11.97 21.07 -36.90
N LYS A 454 11.01 21.31 -36.01
CA LYS A 454 10.99 20.74 -34.66
C LYS A 454 9.62 20.14 -34.33
N ALA A 455 9.61 19.14 -33.45
CA ALA A 455 8.41 18.62 -32.80
C ALA A 455 8.52 18.86 -31.30
N SER A 456 7.57 19.59 -30.72
CA SER A 456 7.38 19.68 -29.27
C SER A 456 6.20 18.82 -28.86
N SER A 457 6.33 18.06 -27.78
CA SER A 457 5.25 17.24 -27.22
C SER A 457 5.05 17.51 -25.73
N VAL A 458 3.78 17.54 -25.32
CA VAL A 458 3.34 17.67 -23.94
C VAL A 458 2.50 16.46 -23.57
N VAL A 459 2.83 15.82 -22.45
CA VAL A 459 2.10 14.67 -21.90
C VAL A 459 1.99 14.85 -20.38
N GLY A 460 0.79 15.20 -19.89
CA GLY A 460 0.62 15.66 -18.51
C GLY A 460 1.47 16.91 -18.24
N ASP A 461 2.22 16.92 -17.14
CA ASP A 461 3.10 18.05 -16.77
C ASP A 461 4.49 18.01 -17.44
N ARG A 462 4.74 17.06 -18.35
CA ARG A 462 6.04 16.86 -19.01
C ARG A 462 6.02 17.43 -20.41
N GLN A 463 6.95 18.33 -20.71
CA GLN A 463 7.17 18.91 -22.04
C GLN A 463 8.53 18.47 -22.60
N ARG A 464 8.58 18.19 -23.91
CA ARG A 464 9.78 17.80 -24.65
C ARG A 464 9.80 18.50 -26.01
N GLU A 465 10.99 18.76 -26.54
CA GLU A 465 11.20 19.26 -27.91
C GLU A 465 12.35 18.49 -28.58
N THR A 466 12.25 18.27 -29.89
CA THR A 466 13.26 17.55 -30.69
C THR A 466 13.27 18.05 -32.14
N GLU A 467 14.41 17.95 -32.82
CA GLU A 467 14.54 18.30 -34.24
C GLU A 467 14.05 17.17 -35.15
N LEU A 468 13.49 17.55 -36.30
CA LEU A 468 13.03 16.60 -37.30
C LEU A 468 14.19 16.15 -38.18
N LEU A 469 14.34 14.83 -38.32
CA LEU A 469 15.34 14.19 -39.17
C LEU A 469 14.67 13.59 -40.41
N GLU A 470 15.44 13.45 -41.49
CA GLU A 470 15.02 12.75 -42.72
C GLU A 470 13.73 13.30 -43.38
N GLY A 471 13.39 14.57 -43.11
CA GLY A 471 12.14 15.17 -43.58
C GLY A 471 12.07 15.38 -45.09
N LYS A 472 10.97 14.93 -45.71
CA LYS A 472 10.70 15.03 -47.15
C LYS A 472 9.24 15.40 -47.43
N VAL A 473 9.03 16.21 -48.46
CA VAL A 473 7.71 16.52 -49.04
C VAL A 473 7.74 16.16 -50.53
N HIS A 474 6.81 15.32 -50.97
CA HIS A 474 6.67 14.96 -52.38
C HIS A 474 5.20 14.96 -52.78
N GLY A 475 4.80 15.98 -53.56
CA GLY A 475 3.39 16.25 -53.83
C GLY A 475 2.66 16.57 -52.53
N ARG A 476 1.68 15.73 -52.18
CA ARG A 476 0.88 15.85 -50.94
C ARG A 476 1.34 14.92 -49.82
N THR A 477 2.35 14.09 -50.09
CA THR A 477 2.92 13.14 -49.12
C THR A 477 4.05 13.80 -48.32
N ILE A 478 4.01 13.65 -47.00
CA ILE A 478 4.99 14.18 -46.06
C ILE A 478 5.55 13.04 -45.21
N SER A 479 6.86 13.00 -45.01
CA SER A 479 7.48 12.03 -44.09
C SER A 479 8.66 12.63 -43.35
N PHE A 480 8.85 12.26 -42.08
CA PHE A 480 10.02 12.65 -41.27
C PHE A 480 10.17 11.71 -40.08
N VAL A 481 11.30 11.83 -39.36
CA VAL A 481 11.62 11.03 -38.17
C VAL A 481 11.93 11.95 -37.00
N GLU A 482 11.42 11.58 -35.82
CA GLU A 482 11.77 12.12 -34.52
C GLU A 482 12.52 11.05 -33.72
N VAL A 483 13.53 11.43 -32.95
CA VAL A 483 14.25 10.51 -32.06
C VAL A 483 13.90 10.84 -30.60
N LEU A 484 13.56 9.81 -29.83
CA LEU A 484 13.26 9.86 -28.41
C LEU A 484 14.33 9.05 -27.66
N ASN A 485 15.15 9.71 -26.85
CA ASN A 485 16.06 9.01 -25.95
C ASN A 485 15.31 8.60 -24.67
N PHE A 486 15.22 7.31 -24.40
CA PHE A 486 14.58 6.77 -23.20
C PHE A 486 15.49 5.74 -22.54
N GLN A 487 15.93 6.02 -21.31
CA GLN A 487 16.86 5.18 -20.54
C GLN A 487 18.15 4.83 -21.31
N GLY A 488 18.69 5.76 -22.09
CA GLY A 488 19.94 5.58 -22.83
C GLY A 488 19.80 4.89 -24.19
N ASN A 489 18.59 4.52 -24.62
CA ASN A 489 18.33 3.98 -25.95
C ASN A 489 17.56 4.98 -26.83
N ASP A 490 18.00 5.13 -28.07
CA ASP A 490 17.35 5.99 -29.06
C ASP A 490 16.20 5.26 -29.73
N ILE A 491 14.98 5.71 -29.45
CA ILE A 491 13.75 5.21 -30.04
C ILE A 491 13.38 6.10 -31.22
N ARG A 492 13.36 5.52 -32.42
CA ARG A 492 12.95 6.22 -33.64
C ARG A 492 11.43 6.25 -33.76
N ILE A 493 10.91 7.42 -34.07
CA ILE A 493 9.49 7.68 -34.29
C ILE A 493 9.33 8.19 -35.71
N SER A 494 8.78 7.36 -36.58
CA SER A 494 8.60 7.67 -37.99
C SER A 494 7.19 8.18 -38.25
N TYR A 495 7.10 9.27 -39.02
CA TYR A 495 5.85 9.87 -39.45
C TYR A 495 5.77 9.80 -40.98
N THR A 496 4.63 9.36 -41.49
CA THR A 496 4.29 9.44 -42.93
C THR A 496 2.84 9.84 -43.05
N GLY A 497 2.54 10.88 -43.82
CA GLY A 497 1.21 11.46 -43.87
C GLY A 497 0.86 12.12 -45.18
N GLN A 498 -0.42 12.48 -45.32
CA GLN A 498 -0.98 13.14 -46.49
C GLN A 498 -1.60 14.48 -46.09
N LEU A 499 -1.26 15.53 -46.82
CA LEU A 499 -1.88 16.85 -46.70
C LEU A 499 -3.33 16.78 -47.21
N SER A 500 -4.27 17.43 -46.53
CA SER A 500 -5.69 17.56 -46.88
C SER A 500 -5.91 18.58 -48.00
N ALA A 501 -6.96 18.40 -48.80
CA ALA A 501 -7.18 19.16 -50.05
C ALA A 501 -7.13 20.68 -49.87
N ASP A 502 -7.58 21.16 -48.71
CA ASP A 502 -7.60 22.56 -48.29
C ASP A 502 -6.27 23.10 -47.71
N GLY A 503 -5.24 22.24 -47.56
CA GLY A 503 -3.89 22.62 -47.13
C GLY A 503 -3.73 22.89 -45.63
N ASN A 504 -4.75 22.59 -44.82
CA ASN A 504 -4.83 22.96 -43.41
C ASN A 504 -4.75 21.79 -42.42
N GLU A 505 -4.82 20.54 -42.91
CA GLU A 505 -4.66 19.34 -42.10
C GLU A 505 -3.67 18.36 -42.74
N ILE A 506 -2.88 17.66 -41.93
CA ILE A 506 -2.05 16.55 -42.36
C ILE A 506 -2.41 15.33 -41.53
N GLN A 507 -2.86 14.27 -42.19
CA GLN A 507 -3.11 12.99 -41.53
C GLN A 507 -1.84 12.16 -41.56
N PHE A 508 -1.21 11.96 -40.40
CA PHE A 508 0.02 11.17 -40.24
C PHE A 508 -0.27 9.80 -39.65
N THR A 509 0.34 8.78 -40.24
CA THR A 509 0.66 7.55 -39.55
C THR A 509 1.93 7.76 -38.73
N ARG A 510 1.83 7.66 -37.41
CA ARG A 510 2.94 7.72 -36.46
C ARG A 510 3.30 6.31 -35.98
N THR A 511 4.55 5.93 -36.15
CA THR A 511 5.08 4.61 -35.74
C THR A 511 6.23 4.80 -34.76
N VAL A 512 6.12 4.24 -33.56
CA VAL A 512 7.15 4.31 -32.51
C VAL A 512 7.84 2.95 -32.44
N GLY A 513 9.07 2.86 -32.97
CA GLY A 513 9.77 1.57 -33.16
C GLY A 513 8.85 0.47 -33.71
N ASP A 514 8.95 -0.75 -33.17
CA ASP A 514 8.12 -1.91 -33.60
C ASP A 514 6.92 -2.18 -32.69
N PHE A 515 6.62 -1.26 -31.76
CA PHE A 515 5.76 -1.52 -30.61
C PHE A 515 4.45 -0.75 -30.60
N ALA A 516 4.34 0.36 -31.33
CA ALA A 516 3.09 1.13 -31.45
C ALA A 516 2.94 1.82 -32.81
N ARG A 517 1.74 1.75 -33.38
CA ARG A 517 1.32 2.52 -34.56
C ARG A 517 0.03 3.27 -34.23
N THR A 518 -0.04 4.54 -34.60
CA THR A 518 -1.17 5.44 -34.30
C THR A 518 -1.40 6.40 -35.45
N GLU A 519 -2.65 6.54 -35.89
CA GLU A 519 -3.03 7.57 -36.88
C GLU A 519 -3.36 8.87 -36.14
N ILE A 520 -2.79 9.99 -36.58
CA ILE A 520 -2.93 11.31 -35.93
C ILE A 520 -3.21 12.38 -36.99
N VAL A 521 -3.91 13.45 -36.61
CA VAL A 521 -4.20 14.57 -37.52
C VAL A 521 -3.56 15.83 -36.95
N ALA A 522 -2.67 16.47 -37.72
CA ALA A 522 -2.08 17.75 -37.39
C ALA A 522 -2.79 18.87 -38.15
N LYS A 523 -3.18 19.95 -37.47
CA LYS A 523 -3.87 21.11 -38.05
C LYS A 523 -3.00 22.37 -38.00
N ARG A 524 -3.04 23.20 -39.04
CA ARG A 524 -2.21 24.41 -39.13
C ARG A 524 -2.71 25.51 -38.17
N GLU A 525 -1.81 26.13 -37.42
CA GLU A 525 -2.13 27.20 -36.47
C GLU A 525 -2.17 28.59 -37.14
N ALA A 526 -3.23 29.37 -36.89
CA ALA A 526 -3.37 30.74 -37.37
C ALA A 526 -2.74 31.75 -36.39
N ALA A 527 -2.00 32.75 -36.89
CA ALA A 527 -1.31 33.73 -36.06
C ALA A 527 -2.29 34.70 -35.33
N ALA A 528 -2.06 34.98 -34.04
CA ALA A 528 -2.87 35.92 -33.24
C ALA A 528 -2.02 36.88 -32.36
N PRO A 529 -2.52 38.08 -31.98
CA PRO A 529 -1.75 39.18 -31.36
C PRO A 529 -1.90 39.32 -29.82
N ASP A 530 -1.09 40.24 -29.25
CA ASP A 530 -0.59 40.42 -27.86
C ASP A 530 -1.57 40.66 -26.67
N ALA A 531 -1.02 40.46 -25.46
CA ALA A 531 -1.63 40.26 -24.12
C ALA A 531 -1.92 41.50 -23.25
N ALA A 532 -2.78 41.36 -22.21
CA ALA A 532 -2.86 42.30 -21.06
C ALA A 532 -3.42 41.72 -19.73
N VAL A 533 -2.52 41.76 -18.72
CA VAL A 533 -2.52 42.00 -17.24
C VAL A 533 -3.80 42.06 -16.38
N ALA A 534 -3.63 41.68 -15.11
CA ALA A 534 -4.62 41.33 -14.10
C ALA A 534 -4.12 41.70 -12.65
N PRO A 535 -4.85 42.33 -11.66
CA PRO A 535 -4.43 42.52 -10.22
C PRO A 535 -5.29 41.91 -9.01
N ALA A 536 -4.60 41.34 -7.98
CA ALA A 536 -4.94 40.47 -6.80
C ALA A 536 -5.92 40.91 -5.67
N PRO A 537 -6.22 40.02 -4.67
CA PRO A 537 -7.41 40.05 -3.81
C PRO A 537 -7.25 40.77 -2.45
N ALA A 538 -8.39 41.14 -1.85
CA ALA A 538 -8.52 41.75 -0.52
C ALA A 538 -9.07 40.77 0.55
N ASN A 539 -8.76 41.06 1.81
CA ASN A 539 -9.00 40.31 3.05
C ASN A 539 -10.46 39.86 3.32
N PRO A 540 -10.66 38.80 4.13
CA PRO A 540 -11.97 38.17 4.34
C PRO A 540 -12.90 39.02 5.22
N VAL A 541 -14.13 39.19 4.74
CA VAL A 541 -15.29 39.68 5.49
C VAL A 541 -15.88 38.50 6.29
N PRO A 542 -16.37 38.69 7.53
CA PRO A 542 -17.01 37.61 8.29
C PRO A 542 -18.32 37.21 7.58
N LEU A 543 -18.41 35.97 7.12
CA LEU A 543 -19.64 35.42 6.56
C LEU A 543 -20.65 35.16 7.67
N ALA A 544 -21.82 35.76 7.54
CA ALA A 544 -23.02 35.43 8.30
C ALA A 544 -23.41 33.94 8.09
N PRO A 545 -24.05 33.29 9.08
CA PRO A 545 -24.37 31.87 8.97
C PRO A 545 -25.41 31.62 7.85
N PRO A 546 -25.28 30.55 7.06
CA PRO A 546 -26.28 30.18 6.07
C PRO A 546 -27.55 29.66 6.76
N ALA A 547 -28.69 29.94 6.14
CA ALA A 547 -30.01 29.56 6.59
C ALA A 547 -30.14 28.03 6.77
N SER A 548 -30.80 27.66 7.87
CA SER A 548 -31.06 26.29 8.32
C SER A 548 -31.78 25.45 7.27
N ALA A 549 -31.12 24.39 6.80
CA ALA A 549 -31.83 23.25 6.23
C ALA A 549 -32.53 22.50 7.38
N GLU A 550 -33.84 22.31 7.28
CA GLU A 550 -34.64 21.65 8.31
C GLU A 550 -34.10 20.25 8.64
N ALA A 551 -33.89 20.01 9.93
CA ALA A 551 -33.51 18.72 10.48
C ALA A 551 -34.63 17.69 10.26
N PRO A 552 -34.31 16.40 10.05
CA PRO A 552 -35.34 15.38 9.92
C PRO A 552 -36.18 15.26 11.20
N ALA A 553 -37.46 14.91 11.03
CA ALA A 553 -38.52 14.87 12.04
C ALA A 553 -38.35 13.74 13.10
N GLY A 554 -37.29 13.81 13.90
CA GLY A 554 -37.08 13.00 15.11
C GLY A 554 -36.85 13.90 16.35
N PRO A 555 -36.97 13.37 17.58
CA PRO A 555 -36.68 14.14 18.78
C PRO A 555 -35.23 14.66 18.76
N VAL A 556 -35.04 15.91 19.17
CA VAL A 556 -33.72 16.57 19.19
C VAL A 556 -32.92 15.98 20.36
N PRO A 557 -31.75 15.36 20.12
CA PRO A 557 -30.90 14.82 21.18
C PRO A 557 -30.57 15.89 22.23
N LEU A 558 -30.80 15.57 23.51
CA LEU A 558 -30.49 16.43 24.64
C LEU A 558 -29.29 15.85 25.39
N LEU A 559 -28.21 16.62 25.49
CA LEU A 559 -27.03 16.33 26.30
C LEU A 559 -27.10 17.17 27.58
N ILE A 560 -27.15 16.54 28.74
CA ILE A 560 -27.24 17.22 30.03
C ILE A 560 -25.86 17.20 30.68
N ILE A 561 -25.33 18.36 31.02
CA ILE A 561 -24.05 18.50 31.73
C ILE A 561 -24.31 19.18 33.07
N ASP A 562 -24.13 18.43 34.15
CA ASP A 562 -24.23 18.98 35.51
C ASP A 562 -22.88 19.60 35.91
N ALA A 563 -22.74 20.89 35.60
CA ALA A 563 -21.53 21.66 35.93
C ALA A 563 -21.23 21.73 37.43
N ALA A 564 -22.21 21.45 38.32
CA ALA A 564 -21.99 21.46 39.76
C ALA A 564 -21.45 20.12 40.28
N LYS A 565 -21.53 19.04 39.49
CA LYS A 565 -21.24 17.68 39.95
C LYS A 565 -20.03 17.07 39.23
N VAL A 566 -18.90 17.02 39.94
CA VAL A 566 -17.70 16.30 39.52
C VAL A 566 -17.83 14.82 39.89
N THR A 567 -17.60 13.92 38.93
CA THR A 567 -17.68 12.46 39.14
C THR A 567 -16.31 11.81 39.29
N GLY A 568 -15.25 12.47 38.86
CA GLY A 568 -13.89 11.98 38.96
C GLY A 568 -12.86 13.03 38.53
N LYS A 569 -11.59 12.66 38.60
CA LYS A 569 -10.48 13.46 38.08
C LYS A 569 -9.94 12.82 36.81
N VAL A 570 -9.61 13.63 35.83
CA VAL A 570 -8.90 13.19 34.63
C VAL A 570 -7.45 12.93 35.00
N SER A 571 -6.94 11.75 34.67
CA SER A 571 -5.53 11.45 34.87
C SER A 571 -4.65 12.45 34.10
N PRO A 572 -3.64 13.07 34.74
CA PRO A 572 -2.68 13.91 34.02
C PRO A 572 -1.82 13.12 33.03
N MET A 573 -1.90 11.78 33.06
CA MET A 573 -1.21 10.87 32.17
C MET A 573 -2.11 10.33 31.04
N LEU A 574 -3.35 10.80 30.92
CA LEU A 574 -4.37 10.14 30.08
C LEU A 574 -3.92 9.92 28.63
N TYR A 575 -3.32 10.93 28.00
CA TYR A 575 -2.91 10.89 26.59
C TYR A 575 -1.41 10.63 26.46
N GLY A 576 -1.02 9.56 25.75
CA GLY A 576 0.37 9.28 25.43
C GLY A 576 0.58 8.66 24.06
N LEU A 577 1.82 8.20 23.83
CA LEU A 577 2.27 7.56 22.60
C LEU A 577 2.66 6.11 22.87
N MET A 578 2.42 5.23 21.91
CA MET A 578 2.99 3.89 21.85
C MET A 578 3.93 3.84 20.65
N THR A 579 5.09 3.22 20.81
CA THR A 579 6.01 3.05 19.68
C THR A 579 6.68 1.67 19.69
N GLU A 580 6.86 1.10 18.50
CA GLU A 580 7.64 -0.11 18.24
C GLU A 580 8.27 -0.05 16.83
N GLU A 581 9.25 -0.91 16.52
CA GLU A 581 9.88 -0.97 15.19
C GLU A 581 9.01 -1.72 14.17
N ILE A 582 7.87 -1.12 13.84
CA ILE A 582 6.89 -1.55 12.85
C ILE A 582 6.76 -0.50 11.76
N ASN A 583 6.45 -0.87 10.52
CA ASN A 583 6.21 0.06 9.41
C ASN A 583 7.36 1.05 9.13
N PHE A 584 8.60 0.63 9.43
CA PHE A 584 9.81 1.46 9.41
C PHE A 584 9.76 2.66 10.39
N SER A 585 8.97 2.55 11.47
CA SER A 585 8.76 3.61 12.47
C SER A 585 10.05 4.16 13.05
N TYR A 586 11.09 3.34 13.25
CA TYR A 586 12.42 3.86 13.61
C TYR A 586 13.30 3.98 12.37
N GLU A 587 13.81 2.85 11.87
CA GLU A 587 14.68 2.80 10.70
C GLU A 587 14.02 3.45 9.48
N GLY A 588 14.46 4.64 9.07
CA GLY A 588 13.86 5.40 7.97
C GLY A 588 12.61 6.20 8.32
N GLY A 589 12.20 6.18 9.59
CA GLY A 589 11.08 6.91 10.17
C GLY A 589 11.52 8.00 11.14
N ILE A 590 11.17 7.84 12.41
CA ILE A 590 11.48 8.82 13.47
C ILE A 590 12.98 8.95 13.69
N TYR A 591 13.76 7.88 13.52
CA TYR A 591 15.21 7.93 13.61
C TYR A 591 15.79 8.57 12.35
N ALA A 592 16.51 9.68 12.47
CA ALA A 592 16.85 10.54 11.34
C ALA A 592 17.97 10.01 10.41
N GLU A 593 18.50 8.80 10.65
CA GLU A 593 19.48 8.17 9.76
C GLU A 593 18.90 7.95 8.36
N LEU A 594 19.60 8.45 7.34
CA LEU A 594 19.15 8.35 5.94
C LEU A 594 19.74 7.16 5.21
N ILE A 595 20.83 6.55 5.70
CA ILE A 595 21.47 5.40 5.06
C ILE A 595 20.81 4.09 5.49
N ARG A 596 20.12 3.46 4.54
CA ARG A 596 19.51 2.15 4.76
C ARG A 596 20.58 1.06 4.79
N ASN A 597 20.50 0.18 5.78
CA ASN A 597 21.50 -0.88 5.98
C ASN A 597 22.93 -0.33 6.12
N ARG A 598 23.09 0.73 6.93
CA ARG A 598 24.39 1.37 7.23
C ARG A 598 25.45 0.43 7.81
N SER A 599 25.02 -0.64 8.49
CA SER A 599 25.89 -1.59 9.16
C SER A 599 26.19 -2.86 8.34
N PHE A 600 25.59 -2.97 7.14
CA PHE A 600 25.73 -4.12 6.23
C PHE A 600 25.20 -5.45 6.78
N LYS A 601 24.30 -5.42 7.77
CA LYS A 601 23.75 -6.62 8.42
C LYS A 601 22.35 -7.03 7.96
N ALA A 602 21.74 -6.33 7.00
CA ALA A 602 20.41 -6.70 6.48
C ALA A 602 20.34 -8.09 5.79
N ASP A 603 21.48 -8.68 5.46
CA ASP A 603 21.61 -10.03 4.88
C ASP A 603 22.16 -11.07 5.87
N ALA A 604 22.22 -10.71 7.16
CA ALA A 604 22.64 -11.60 8.21
C ALA A 604 21.76 -12.85 8.30
N ILE A 605 22.39 -13.98 8.54
CA ILE A 605 21.78 -15.26 8.87
C ILE A 605 21.99 -15.46 10.36
N LEU A 606 20.91 -15.37 11.13
CA LEU A 606 20.94 -15.68 12.54
C LEU A 606 20.36 -17.08 12.77
N PRO A 607 21.07 -17.96 13.49
CA PRO A 607 20.46 -19.18 13.98
C PRO A 607 19.33 -18.79 14.93
N ARG A 608 18.25 -19.57 14.89
CA ARG A 608 17.17 -19.44 15.85
C ARG A 608 17.65 -19.95 17.20
N VAL A 609 17.51 -19.14 18.24
CA VAL A 609 17.93 -19.50 19.61
C VAL A 609 16.69 -19.71 20.48
N THR A 610 16.68 -20.81 21.22
CA THR A 610 15.64 -21.18 22.19
C THR A 610 16.04 -20.76 23.60
N PRO A 611 15.10 -20.73 24.57
CA PRO A 611 15.43 -20.54 25.99
C PRO A 611 16.62 -21.37 26.50
N GLU A 612 16.75 -22.62 26.05
CA GLU A 612 17.76 -23.58 26.52
C GLU A 612 19.15 -23.33 25.95
N THR A 613 19.21 -22.66 24.79
CA THR A 613 20.45 -22.42 24.03
C THR A 613 20.90 -20.96 24.08
N TYR A 614 20.07 -20.09 24.65
CA TYR A 614 20.40 -18.68 24.88
C TYR A 614 21.27 -18.53 26.13
N GLU A 615 22.39 -17.83 25.98
CA GLU A 615 23.26 -17.44 27.08
C GLU A 615 23.09 -15.94 27.33
N VAL A 616 22.50 -15.57 28.47
CA VAL A 616 22.25 -14.17 28.83
C VAL A 616 23.57 -13.40 28.93
N GLY A 617 23.61 -12.20 28.36
CA GLY A 617 24.81 -11.36 28.31
C GLY A 617 25.86 -11.77 27.27
N LYS A 618 25.66 -12.89 26.55
CA LYS A 618 26.57 -13.31 25.47
C LYS A 618 26.01 -12.91 24.11
N TYR A 619 26.74 -12.03 23.44
CA TYR A 619 26.43 -11.66 22.06
C TYR A 619 26.68 -12.83 21.10
N LEU A 620 25.77 -13.04 20.15
CA LEU A 620 25.88 -14.03 19.08
C LEU A 620 26.16 -13.34 17.75
N PRO A 621 27.39 -13.43 17.21
CA PRO A 621 27.75 -12.79 15.95
C PRO A 621 26.88 -13.27 14.78
N ALA A 622 26.58 -12.35 13.87
CA ALA A 622 25.83 -12.66 12.65
C ALA A 622 26.68 -13.48 11.67
N SER A 623 26.07 -14.46 11.01
CA SER A 623 26.72 -15.21 9.93
C SER A 623 26.27 -14.70 8.56
N PHE A 624 27.11 -14.88 7.54
CA PHE A 624 26.83 -14.45 6.16
C PHE A 624 27.19 -15.57 5.19
N ARG A 625 26.51 -15.64 4.04
CA ARG A 625 26.94 -16.55 2.97
C ARG A 625 28.20 -15.98 2.30
N PRO A 626 29.13 -16.83 1.84
CA PRO A 626 30.22 -16.37 0.97
C PRO A 626 29.68 -15.59 -0.22
N ASP A 627 30.44 -14.58 -0.66
CA ASP A 627 30.13 -13.76 -1.84
C ASP A 627 28.79 -13.00 -1.80
N THR A 628 28.22 -12.79 -0.61
CA THR A 628 26.98 -12.02 -0.44
C THR A 628 27.19 -10.58 -0.88
N LYS A 629 26.34 -10.09 -1.79
CA LYS A 629 26.26 -8.67 -2.14
C LYS A 629 25.43 -7.93 -1.10
N PRO A 630 25.86 -6.75 -0.62
CA PRO A 630 25.12 -5.98 0.38
C PRO A 630 23.76 -5.52 -0.14
N ARG A 631 22.67 -5.87 0.55
CA ARG A 631 21.33 -5.36 0.21
C ARG A 631 21.24 -3.85 0.39
N TYR A 632 20.51 -3.20 -0.52
CA TYR A 632 20.28 -1.74 -0.60
C TYR A 632 21.49 -0.89 -1.01
N TRP A 633 22.62 -1.54 -1.32
CA TRP A 633 23.81 -0.88 -1.85
C TRP A 633 24.05 -1.31 -3.29
N THR A 634 24.39 -0.36 -4.15
CA THR A 634 24.64 -0.61 -5.58
C THR A 634 26.02 -0.12 -5.98
N ALA A 635 26.70 -0.87 -6.84
CA ALA A 635 28.00 -0.47 -7.36
C ALA A 635 27.87 0.78 -8.25
N VAL A 636 28.87 1.65 -8.20
CA VAL A 636 29.02 2.83 -9.07
C VAL A 636 30.22 2.61 -9.97
N GLY A 637 30.08 2.91 -11.26
CA GLY A 637 31.14 2.70 -12.25
C GLY A 637 31.51 1.22 -12.40
N GLY A 638 32.79 0.93 -12.58
CA GLY A 638 33.30 -0.44 -12.72
C GLY A 638 33.57 -1.16 -11.38
N ALA A 639 33.00 -0.69 -10.28
CA ALA A 639 33.23 -1.28 -8.97
C ALA A 639 32.53 -2.64 -8.77
N SER A 640 33.06 -3.46 -7.86
CA SER A 640 32.36 -4.64 -7.34
C SER A 640 32.23 -4.61 -5.82
N LEU A 641 31.17 -5.22 -5.30
CA LEU A 641 30.77 -5.17 -3.90
C LEU A 641 30.59 -6.57 -3.34
N VAL A 642 31.17 -6.83 -2.16
CA VAL A 642 30.96 -8.08 -1.41
C VAL A 642 31.03 -7.82 0.09
N LEU A 643 30.25 -8.56 0.87
CA LEU A 643 30.37 -8.59 2.33
C LEU A 643 31.60 -9.41 2.74
N ASP A 644 32.46 -8.83 3.57
CA ASP A 644 33.72 -9.42 4.03
C ASP A 644 33.72 -9.58 5.55
N THR A 645 33.72 -10.83 6.02
CA THR A 645 33.79 -11.18 7.45
C THR A 645 35.22 -11.35 7.96
N ASN A 646 36.23 -11.31 7.08
CA ASN A 646 37.65 -11.40 7.48
C ASN A 646 38.22 -10.04 7.89
N ASN A 647 37.55 -8.96 7.47
CA ASN A 647 37.93 -7.59 7.79
C ASN A 647 36.78 -6.87 8.50
N PRO A 648 36.31 -7.35 9.67
CA PRO A 648 35.28 -6.65 10.42
C PRO A 648 35.83 -5.36 11.04
N LEU A 649 34.94 -4.44 11.43
CA LEU A 649 35.33 -3.28 12.23
C LEU A 649 35.60 -3.68 13.69
N ASN A 650 34.72 -4.53 14.25
CA ASN A 650 34.82 -5.07 15.60
C ASN A 650 33.92 -6.32 15.74
N GLU A 651 33.86 -6.91 16.92
CA GLU A 651 33.07 -8.10 17.21
C GLU A 651 31.55 -7.94 17.00
N PHE A 652 31.00 -6.73 17.12
CA PHE A 652 29.55 -6.46 16.97
C PHE A 652 29.17 -6.17 15.52
N LEU A 653 29.99 -5.35 14.85
CA LEU A 653 29.95 -5.08 13.43
C LEU A 653 30.94 -6.01 12.72
N ASN A 654 30.63 -7.31 12.82
CA ASN A 654 31.48 -8.45 12.44
C ASN A 654 31.52 -8.74 10.93
N VAL A 655 31.20 -7.76 10.12
CA VAL A 655 31.24 -7.78 8.65
C VAL A 655 31.67 -6.40 8.19
N SER A 656 32.16 -6.25 6.97
CA SER A 656 32.31 -4.95 6.32
C SER A 656 31.92 -5.04 4.86
N LEU A 657 31.67 -3.90 4.23
CA LEU A 657 31.57 -3.83 2.78
C LEU A 657 32.97 -3.74 2.19
N LYS A 658 33.39 -4.78 1.46
CA LYS A 658 34.57 -4.73 0.59
C LYS A 658 34.15 -4.19 -0.78
N LEU A 659 34.70 -3.03 -1.13
CA LEU A 659 34.51 -2.33 -2.38
C LEU A 659 35.81 -2.46 -3.20
N ASP A 660 35.75 -3.21 -4.29
CA ASP A 660 36.82 -3.25 -5.29
C ASP A 660 36.59 -2.12 -6.30
N ALA A 661 37.45 -1.11 -6.25
CA ALA A 661 37.47 0.04 -7.15
C ALA A 661 38.73 0.04 -8.03
N SER A 662 39.33 -1.13 -8.31
CA SER A 662 40.53 -1.29 -9.15
C SER A 662 40.40 -0.70 -10.56
N THR A 663 39.18 -0.55 -11.06
CA THR A 663 38.87 0.05 -12.37
C THR A 663 38.69 1.58 -12.32
N ALA A 664 38.77 2.21 -11.14
CA ALA A 664 38.61 3.64 -10.98
C ALA A 664 39.67 4.41 -11.79
N SER A 665 39.27 5.53 -12.38
CA SER A 665 40.19 6.44 -13.06
C SER A 665 39.72 7.88 -12.93
N ALA A 666 40.58 8.82 -13.35
CA ALA A 666 40.25 10.23 -13.37
C ALA A 666 38.94 10.55 -14.13
N THR A 667 38.62 9.82 -15.20
CA THR A 667 37.44 10.04 -16.05
C THR A 667 36.29 9.07 -15.77
N SER A 668 36.53 8.01 -14.99
CA SER A 668 35.52 7.00 -14.64
C SER A 668 35.65 6.65 -13.15
N PRO A 669 35.03 7.42 -12.24
CA PRO A 669 35.02 7.11 -10.82
C PRO A 669 34.32 5.77 -10.55
N ALA A 670 34.79 5.02 -9.56
CA ALA A 670 34.18 3.78 -9.12
C ALA A 670 33.84 3.86 -7.62
N GLY A 671 32.79 3.17 -7.17
CA GLY A 671 32.34 3.28 -5.79
C GLY A 671 31.06 2.53 -5.46
N VAL A 672 30.32 3.07 -4.49
CA VAL A 672 29.06 2.52 -4.00
C VAL A 672 28.02 3.64 -3.84
N ALA A 673 26.74 3.30 -4.05
CA ALA A 673 25.60 4.17 -3.80
C ALA A 673 24.57 3.53 -2.85
N ASN A 674 23.85 4.35 -2.09
CA ASN A 674 22.72 3.98 -1.24
C ASN A 674 21.51 4.86 -1.59
N GLY A 675 20.36 4.25 -1.83
CA GLY A 675 19.10 4.96 -2.13
C GLY A 675 18.32 5.42 -0.90
N GLY A 676 18.86 5.24 0.30
CA GLY A 676 18.18 5.50 1.55
C GLY A 676 16.90 4.69 1.73
N TYR A 677 15.98 5.23 2.51
CA TYR A 677 14.66 4.65 2.76
C TYR A 677 13.65 5.15 1.71
N TRP A 678 13.72 4.55 0.51
CA TRP A 678 12.96 4.95 -0.70
C TRP A 678 13.22 6.41 -1.12
N GLY A 679 14.46 6.86 -0.93
CA GLY A 679 14.90 8.21 -1.24
C GLY A 679 15.77 8.79 -0.14
N ILE A 680 16.47 9.87 -0.49
CA ILE A 680 17.21 10.73 0.43
C ILE A 680 16.64 12.13 0.29
N PRO A 681 16.06 12.73 1.35
CA PRO A 681 15.50 14.07 1.27
C PRO A 681 16.60 15.10 1.06
N VAL A 682 16.53 15.84 -0.03
CA VAL A 682 17.28 17.07 -0.28
C VAL A 682 16.36 18.25 0.01
N LYS A 683 16.83 19.20 0.82
CA LYS A 683 16.16 20.47 1.12
C LYS A 683 17.12 21.63 0.83
N PRO A 684 16.62 22.84 0.53
CA PRO A 684 17.49 23.99 0.27
C PRO A 684 18.35 24.34 1.49
N ASN A 685 19.59 24.76 1.27
CA ASN A 685 20.50 25.28 2.29
C ASN A 685 20.63 24.38 3.53
N THR A 686 20.59 23.07 3.32
CA THR A 686 20.57 22.08 4.40
C THR A 686 21.96 21.45 4.55
N THR A 687 22.43 21.40 5.78
CA THR A 687 23.71 20.77 6.13
C THR A 687 23.46 19.37 6.66
N TYR A 688 24.03 18.39 5.97
CA TYR A 688 24.03 16.99 6.35
C TYR A 688 25.38 16.62 6.96
N THR A 689 25.38 15.75 7.97
CA THR A 689 26.60 15.18 8.54
C THR A 689 26.80 13.79 7.98
N VAL A 690 27.93 13.58 7.30
CA VAL A 690 28.36 12.27 6.80
C VAL A 690 29.37 11.70 7.77
N SER A 691 29.27 10.43 8.12
CA SER A 691 30.35 9.70 8.78
C SER A 691 30.45 8.25 8.30
N PHE A 692 31.63 7.67 8.36
CA PHE A 692 31.83 6.23 8.15
C PHE A 692 33.15 5.77 8.77
N PHE A 693 33.27 4.47 9.03
CA PHE A 693 34.55 3.83 9.26
C PHE A 693 35.08 3.31 7.93
N GLY A 694 36.35 3.59 7.64
CA GLY A 694 37.00 3.23 6.39
C GLY A 694 38.43 2.75 6.60
N LYS A 695 38.84 1.79 5.78
CA LYS A 695 40.25 1.44 5.52
C LYS A 695 40.45 1.10 4.05
N ALA A 696 41.68 1.06 3.59
CA ALA A 696 42.02 0.81 2.19
C ALA A 696 43.20 -0.15 2.04
N SER A 697 43.38 -0.70 0.84
CA SER A 697 44.56 -1.49 0.50
C SER A 697 45.83 -0.61 0.48
N PRO A 698 47.04 -1.16 0.72
CA PRO A 698 48.27 -0.39 0.85
C PRO A 698 48.60 0.54 -0.34
N GLU A 699 48.18 0.13 -1.54
CA GLU A 699 48.39 0.88 -2.78
C GLU A 699 47.42 2.05 -2.99
N PHE A 700 46.37 2.17 -2.17
CA PHE A 700 45.39 3.25 -2.29
C PHE A 700 45.91 4.53 -1.60
N GLY A 701 46.13 5.58 -2.39
CA GLY A 701 46.56 6.90 -1.91
C GLY A 701 45.62 8.06 -2.26
N GLY A 702 44.42 7.78 -2.78
CA GLY A 702 43.49 8.79 -3.30
C GLY A 702 42.46 9.29 -2.29
N PRO A 703 41.75 10.40 -2.61
CA PRO A 703 40.56 10.77 -1.86
C PRO A 703 39.41 9.81 -2.11
N VAL A 704 38.47 9.81 -1.16
CA VAL A 704 37.13 9.28 -1.30
C VAL A 704 36.15 10.44 -1.35
N THR A 705 35.42 10.60 -2.45
CA THR A 705 34.39 11.63 -2.60
C THR A 705 33.06 11.08 -2.08
N VAL A 706 32.46 11.76 -1.11
CA VAL A 706 31.08 11.52 -0.68
C VAL A 706 30.15 12.56 -1.29
N SER A 707 28.98 12.15 -1.77
CA SER A 707 28.03 13.06 -2.42
C SER A 707 26.56 12.69 -2.20
N ILE A 708 25.69 13.69 -2.30
CA ILE A 708 24.24 13.52 -2.49
C ILE A 708 23.93 13.92 -3.92
N GLU A 709 23.36 13.01 -4.69
CA GLU A 709 23.10 13.18 -6.12
C GLU A 709 21.66 12.81 -6.46
N SER A 710 21.12 13.35 -7.56
CA SER A 710 19.85 12.89 -8.10
C SER A 710 19.98 11.42 -8.53
N ALA A 711 18.90 10.65 -8.40
CA ALA A 711 18.91 9.23 -8.73
C ALA A 711 19.25 8.95 -10.21
N ASP A 712 18.97 9.90 -11.11
CA ASP A 712 19.37 9.85 -12.52
C ASP A 712 20.85 10.24 -12.77
N GLY A 713 21.59 10.63 -11.73
CA GLY A 713 22.99 11.00 -11.78
C GLY A 713 23.28 12.33 -12.48
N ARG A 714 22.26 13.13 -12.82
CA ARG A 714 22.43 14.40 -13.55
C ARG A 714 22.81 15.57 -12.68
N THR A 715 22.49 15.53 -11.38
CA THR A 715 22.72 16.62 -10.45
C THR A 715 23.47 16.13 -9.23
N THR A 716 24.60 16.77 -8.92
CA THR A 716 25.25 16.66 -7.61
C THR A 716 24.82 17.82 -6.75
N PHE A 717 24.06 17.54 -5.68
CA PHE A 717 23.54 18.58 -4.79
C PHE A 717 24.59 19.06 -3.79
N ALA A 718 25.41 18.13 -3.29
CA ALA A 718 26.50 18.43 -2.38
C ALA A 718 27.55 17.32 -2.47
N SER A 719 28.83 17.68 -2.33
CA SER A 719 29.94 16.72 -2.31
C SER A 719 31.11 17.21 -1.47
N ALA A 720 31.89 16.28 -0.93
CA ALA A 720 33.14 16.57 -0.24
C ALA A 720 34.15 15.44 -0.44
N ASP A 721 35.44 15.79 -0.52
CA ASP A 721 36.53 14.82 -0.57
C ASP A 721 37.05 14.52 0.84
N ILE A 722 37.29 13.23 1.11
CA ILE A 722 37.84 12.71 2.35
C ILE A 722 39.18 12.06 2.05
N HIS A 723 40.21 12.49 2.77
CA HIS A 723 41.59 12.02 2.62
C HIS A 723 42.04 11.21 3.84
N GLY A 724 43.12 10.44 3.68
CA GLY A 724 43.81 9.80 4.80
C GLY A 724 43.30 8.41 5.17
N LEU A 725 42.62 7.71 4.25
CA LEU A 725 42.40 6.28 4.38
C LEU A 725 43.75 5.55 4.39
N THR A 726 43.86 4.57 5.29
CA THR A 726 45.07 3.75 5.51
C THR A 726 44.67 2.28 5.61
N THR A 727 45.63 1.38 5.84
CA THR A 727 45.33 -0.04 6.12
C THR A 727 44.59 -0.26 7.44
N GLU A 728 44.68 0.68 8.37
CA GLU A 728 43.97 0.65 9.65
C GLU A 728 42.58 1.29 9.56
N TRP A 729 41.62 0.71 10.28
CA TRP A 729 40.27 1.28 10.44
C TRP A 729 40.33 2.66 11.11
N LYS A 730 39.72 3.65 10.46
CA LYS A 730 39.55 5.00 11.01
C LYS A 730 38.13 5.50 10.78
N ARG A 731 37.65 6.34 11.68
CA ARG A 731 36.41 7.08 11.51
C ARG A 731 36.68 8.36 10.70
N PHE A 732 35.86 8.60 9.70
CA PHE A 732 35.83 9.81 8.90
C PHE A 732 34.50 10.53 9.10
N GLU A 733 34.53 11.85 9.13
CA GLU A 733 33.35 12.70 9.29
C GLU A 733 33.51 13.99 8.48
N THR A 734 32.46 14.41 7.79
CA THR A 734 32.43 15.68 7.05
C THR A 734 31.00 16.21 6.94
N LYS A 735 30.85 17.42 6.44
CA LYS A 735 29.54 18.06 6.21
C LYS A 735 29.29 18.25 4.72
N LEU A 736 28.06 17.99 4.30
CA LEU A 736 27.57 18.27 2.95
C LEU A 736 26.52 19.36 3.05
N GLN A 737 26.73 20.48 2.37
CA GLN A 737 25.78 21.59 2.35
C GLN A 737 25.13 21.69 0.98
N THR A 738 23.81 21.57 0.92
CA THR A 738 23.06 21.78 -0.31
C THR A 738 22.90 23.27 -0.61
N PRO A 739 22.88 23.70 -1.89
CA PRO A 739 22.57 25.07 -2.25
C PRO A 739 21.07 25.35 -2.13
N ALA A 740 20.62 26.51 -2.60
CA ALA A 740 19.21 26.86 -2.70
C ALA A 740 18.54 26.04 -3.83
N VAL A 741 18.21 24.78 -3.55
CA VAL A 741 17.60 23.83 -4.48
C VAL A 741 16.15 23.51 -4.10
N PRO A 742 15.27 23.19 -5.07
CA PRO A 742 13.94 22.67 -4.76
C PRO A 742 14.03 21.39 -3.92
N PRO A 743 13.15 21.20 -2.92
CA PRO A 743 13.10 19.94 -2.18
C PRO A 743 12.82 18.75 -3.09
N SER A 744 13.51 17.63 -2.87
CA SER A 744 13.33 16.38 -3.62
C SER A 744 13.68 15.17 -2.75
N LYS A 745 13.20 13.98 -3.14
CA LYS A 745 13.56 12.70 -2.48
C LYS A 745 14.21 11.66 -3.37
N ASP A 746 14.04 11.77 -4.70
CA ASP A 746 14.59 10.82 -5.68
C ASP A 746 16.09 11.04 -5.86
N ASN A 747 16.84 10.85 -4.77
CA ASN A 747 18.24 11.13 -4.62
C ASN A 747 18.95 9.92 -3.99
N VAL A 748 20.26 9.85 -4.19
CA VAL A 748 21.14 8.79 -3.69
C VAL A 748 22.35 9.39 -3.00
N PHE A 749 22.85 8.70 -1.99
CA PHE A 749 24.15 8.98 -1.39
C PHE A 749 25.19 8.13 -2.10
N LYS A 750 26.34 8.71 -2.46
CA LYS A 750 27.44 7.98 -3.08
C LYS A 750 28.74 8.17 -2.30
N LEU A 751 29.56 7.13 -2.36
CA LEU A 751 30.95 7.15 -1.94
C LEU A 751 31.78 6.59 -3.09
N THR A 752 32.62 7.42 -3.70
CA THR A 752 33.37 7.09 -4.93
C THR A 752 34.83 7.48 -4.82
N THR A 753 35.67 6.89 -5.66
CA THR A 753 37.08 7.27 -5.84
C THR A 753 37.44 7.29 -7.31
N ARG A 754 38.46 8.09 -7.65
CA ARG A 754 39.09 8.17 -8.98
C ARG A 754 40.43 7.44 -9.03
N VAL A 755 40.87 6.88 -7.91
CA VAL A 755 42.16 6.18 -7.77
C VAL A 755 41.88 4.68 -7.59
N PRO A 756 42.51 3.81 -8.39
CA PRO A 756 42.40 2.36 -8.21
C PRO A 756 42.74 1.90 -6.79
N GLY A 757 41.97 0.95 -6.28
CA GLY A 757 42.27 0.29 -5.01
C GLY A 757 41.07 -0.48 -4.45
N THR A 758 41.29 -1.16 -3.32
CA THR A 758 40.21 -1.80 -2.55
C THR A 758 39.94 -1.00 -1.27
N LEU A 759 38.67 -0.74 -1.00
CA LEU A 759 38.21 -0.05 0.22
C LEU A 759 37.37 -1.01 1.06
N TRP A 760 37.45 -0.89 2.38
CA TRP A 760 36.50 -1.50 3.31
C TRP A 760 35.75 -0.41 4.06
N LEU A 761 34.44 -0.54 4.10
CA LEU A 761 33.53 0.43 4.72
C LEU A 761 32.69 -0.25 5.80
N GLN A 762 32.43 0.47 6.90
CA GLN A 762 31.49 0.06 7.95
C GLN A 762 30.84 1.30 8.58
N ASN A 763 29.60 1.15 9.04
CA ASN A 763 28.80 2.14 9.75
C ASN A 763 28.69 3.47 8.99
N VAL A 764 28.29 3.39 7.71
CA VAL A 764 28.15 4.55 6.82
C VAL A 764 26.86 5.30 7.16
N SER A 765 26.96 6.56 7.53
CA SER A 765 25.86 7.34 8.09
C SER A 765 25.72 8.69 7.42
N LEU A 766 24.47 9.12 7.22
CA LEU A 766 24.11 10.45 6.71
C LEU A 766 22.94 10.97 7.54
N PHE A 767 23.19 12.01 8.33
CA PHE A 767 22.16 12.67 9.14
C PHE A 767 21.81 14.05 8.59
N PRO A 768 20.51 14.38 8.44
CA PRO A 768 20.04 15.75 8.29
C PRO A 768 20.07 16.44 9.68
N PRO A 769 19.68 17.73 9.76
CA PRO A 769 19.36 18.34 11.05
C PRO A 769 18.29 17.54 11.80
N THR A 770 18.49 17.36 13.10
CA THR A 770 17.62 16.59 13.99
C THR A 770 16.82 17.49 14.93
N TYR A 771 15.71 16.98 15.44
CA TYR A 771 14.90 17.69 16.42
C TYR A 771 15.72 18.07 17.65
N LYS A 772 15.62 19.34 18.06
CA LYS A 772 16.44 19.97 19.11
C LYS A 772 17.95 19.77 18.96
N ASN A 773 18.44 19.50 17.74
CA ASN A 773 19.85 19.24 17.43
C ASN A 773 20.46 18.06 18.22
N ARG A 774 19.64 17.07 18.62
CA ARG A 774 20.15 15.86 19.29
C ARG A 774 21.06 15.08 18.33
N LYS A 775 22.30 14.79 18.74
CA LYS A 775 23.17 13.86 18.02
C LYS A 775 22.51 12.48 18.01
N ASN A 776 22.55 11.77 16.87
CA ASN A 776 21.87 10.48 16.72
C ASN A 776 20.34 10.57 16.95
N GLY A 777 19.76 11.76 16.75
CA GLY A 777 18.41 12.08 17.19
C GLY A 777 17.31 11.85 16.15
N ASN A 778 16.14 12.40 16.47
CA ASN A 778 14.91 12.17 15.73
C ASN A 778 14.67 13.18 14.59
N ARG A 779 13.88 12.74 13.62
CA ARG A 779 13.46 13.51 12.44
C ARG A 779 12.46 14.61 12.82
N ILE A 780 12.72 15.83 12.35
CA ILE A 780 12.04 17.05 12.81
C ILE A 780 10.54 17.05 12.52
N ASP A 781 10.12 16.79 11.28
CA ASP A 781 8.72 16.88 10.84
C ASP A 781 7.80 15.89 11.58
N LEU A 782 8.29 14.68 11.85
CA LEU A 782 7.58 13.70 12.67
C LEU A 782 7.50 14.15 14.14
N MET A 783 8.61 14.62 14.72
CA MET A 783 8.63 15.12 16.10
C MET A 783 7.70 16.32 16.31
N GLU A 784 7.54 17.19 15.31
CA GLU A 784 6.60 18.31 15.35
C GLU A 784 5.14 17.85 15.40
N LEU A 785 4.77 16.86 14.57
CA LEU A 785 3.43 16.25 14.64
C LEU A 785 3.18 15.59 16.01
N LEU A 786 4.18 14.90 16.54
CA LEU A 786 4.08 14.24 17.85
C LEU A 786 3.99 15.25 19.00
N ALA A 787 4.74 16.35 18.94
CA ALA A 787 4.67 17.43 19.92
C ALA A 787 3.26 18.06 19.98
N ALA A 788 2.60 18.21 18.83
CA ALA A 788 1.25 18.78 18.76
C ALA A 788 0.17 17.92 19.43
N LEU A 789 0.42 16.61 19.62
CA LEU A 789 -0.45 15.73 20.41
C LEU A 789 -0.39 16.03 21.92
N LYS A 790 0.62 16.80 22.39
CA LYS A 790 0.90 17.06 23.80
C LYS A 790 0.91 15.79 24.68
N PRO A 791 1.60 14.73 24.25
CA PRO A 791 1.61 13.47 24.97
C PRO A 791 2.25 13.61 26.35
N LYS A 792 1.89 12.71 27.27
CA LYS A 792 2.39 12.69 28.65
C LYS A 792 3.30 11.52 28.95
N PHE A 793 3.21 10.47 28.14
CA PHE A 793 4.10 9.33 28.24
C PHE A 793 4.44 8.74 26.87
N LEU A 794 5.51 7.96 26.83
CA LEU A 794 5.90 7.11 25.71
C LEU A 794 6.04 5.66 26.19
N ARG A 795 5.19 4.76 25.68
CA ARG A 795 5.33 3.31 25.86
C ARG A 795 6.36 2.80 24.84
N PHE A 796 7.49 2.28 25.33
CA PHE A 796 8.60 1.77 24.50
C PHE A 796 9.38 0.65 25.24
N PRO A 797 10.19 -0.18 24.54
CA PRO A 797 10.33 -0.27 23.07
C PRO A 797 9.08 -0.83 22.38
N GLY A 798 8.07 -1.20 23.19
CA GLY A 798 6.66 -1.41 22.86
C GLY A 798 6.39 -2.64 22.01
N GLY A 799 5.19 -3.22 22.20
CA GLY A 799 4.63 -4.21 21.30
C GLY A 799 5.52 -5.42 21.05
N ASN A 800 5.35 -6.01 19.87
CA ASN A 800 6.05 -7.22 19.46
C ASN A 800 7.57 -7.02 19.36
N TYR A 801 8.03 -5.78 19.14
CA TYR A 801 9.46 -5.46 19.06
C TYR A 801 10.21 -5.75 20.36
N LEU A 802 9.57 -5.63 21.53
CA LEU A 802 10.14 -6.01 22.82
C LEU A 802 10.48 -7.51 22.86
N GLU A 803 9.56 -8.35 22.39
CA GLU A 803 9.61 -9.81 22.52
C GLU A 803 10.51 -10.48 21.47
N GLY A 804 10.41 -10.02 20.21
CA GLY A 804 11.06 -10.65 19.06
C GLY A 804 10.54 -12.07 18.75
N ASN A 805 11.02 -12.66 17.64
CA ASN A 805 10.62 -14.01 17.20
C ASN A 805 11.48 -15.16 17.80
N ALA A 806 12.55 -14.79 18.51
CA ALA A 806 13.51 -15.67 19.19
C ALA A 806 14.32 -14.85 20.22
N PHE A 807 14.96 -15.52 21.19
CA PHE A 807 15.67 -14.84 22.28
C PHE A 807 16.84 -13.96 21.84
N ASN A 808 17.48 -14.27 20.71
CA ASN A 808 18.54 -13.46 20.10
C ASN A 808 17.99 -12.37 19.14
N GLN A 809 16.67 -12.18 19.11
CA GLN A 809 15.96 -11.19 18.29
C GLN A 809 15.04 -10.28 19.11
N ARG A 810 14.96 -10.50 20.43
CA ARG A 810 14.26 -9.61 21.37
C ARG A 810 14.93 -8.23 21.42
N PHE A 811 14.23 -7.25 21.97
CA PHE A 811 14.88 -6.02 22.37
C PHE A 811 15.84 -6.28 23.54
N ASN A 812 17.14 -6.23 23.28
CA ASN A 812 18.18 -6.31 24.31
C ASN A 812 18.76 -4.91 24.53
N TRP A 813 18.27 -4.20 25.55
CA TRP A 813 18.61 -2.79 25.79
C TRP A 813 20.13 -2.52 25.89
N LYS A 814 20.90 -3.47 26.45
CA LYS A 814 22.37 -3.38 26.56
C LYS A 814 23.08 -3.31 25.21
N GLU A 815 22.46 -3.89 24.18
CA GLU A 815 22.95 -3.85 22.79
C GLU A 815 22.49 -2.57 22.05
N THR A 816 21.72 -1.71 22.71
CA THR A 816 21.18 -0.46 22.12
C THR A 816 21.79 0.81 22.70
N ILE A 817 22.64 0.72 23.72
CA ILE A 817 23.30 1.87 24.37
C ILE A 817 24.75 2.02 23.91
N GLY A 818 25.37 3.16 24.23
CA GLY A 818 26.74 3.45 23.82
C GLY A 818 26.91 3.80 22.34
N PRO A 819 28.17 3.82 21.86
CA PRO A 819 28.48 4.20 20.49
C PRO A 819 27.80 3.28 19.47
N VAL A 820 27.16 3.87 18.45
CA VAL A 820 26.40 3.14 17.41
C VAL A 820 27.27 2.13 16.65
N GLU A 821 28.57 2.39 16.52
CA GLU A 821 29.55 1.46 15.93
C GLU A 821 29.83 0.20 16.76
N ARG A 822 29.28 0.11 17.99
CA ARG A 822 29.32 -1.09 18.84
C ARG A 822 27.93 -1.70 19.07
N ARG A 823 26.89 -1.18 18.42
CA ARG A 823 25.53 -1.73 18.50
C ARG A 823 25.35 -2.80 17.42
N PRO A 824 25.13 -4.08 17.77
CA PRO A 824 25.07 -5.14 16.79
C PRO A 824 23.81 -5.09 15.91
N GLY A 825 22.71 -4.51 16.40
CA GLY A 825 21.39 -4.60 15.76
C GLY A 825 20.83 -6.02 15.75
N HIS A 826 19.58 -6.17 15.32
CA HIS A 826 18.88 -7.46 15.26
C HIS A 826 17.72 -7.43 14.25
N PRO A 827 17.22 -8.59 13.79
CA PRO A 827 15.98 -8.67 13.00
C PRO A 827 14.78 -8.23 13.84
N SER A 828 14.05 -7.22 13.36
CA SER A 828 12.72 -6.88 13.88
C SER A 828 11.73 -8.02 13.56
N PRO A 829 10.74 -8.28 14.45
CA PRO A 829 9.69 -9.26 14.18
C PRO A 829 8.84 -8.89 12.94
N TRP A 830 8.98 -7.66 12.44
CA TRP A 830 8.29 -7.13 11.27
C TRP A 830 9.05 -7.33 9.95
N GLY A 831 10.09 -8.17 9.94
CA GLY A 831 10.66 -8.71 8.70
C GLY A 831 11.75 -7.84 8.04
N TYR A 832 12.37 -6.96 8.81
CA TYR A 832 13.55 -6.19 8.39
C TYR A 832 14.55 -6.04 9.54
N TRP A 833 15.76 -5.58 9.22
CA TRP A 833 16.85 -5.43 10.19
C TRP A 833 16.76 -4.07 10.90
N SER A 834 16.77 -4.07 12.24
CA SER A 834 16.97 -2.88 13.06
C SER A 834 18.45 -2.72 13.39
N THR A 835 19.00 -1.52 13.21
CA THR A 835 20.40 -1.24 13.54
C THR A 835 20.62 -1.02 15.03
N ALA A 836 19.55 -0.96 15.82
CA ALA A 836 19.56 -0.45 17.20
C ALA A 836 20.13 0.98 17.30
N GLY A 837 20.05 1.74 16.21
CA GLY A 837 20.47 3.15 16.15
C GLY A 837 19.62 4.05 17.03
N LEU A 838 18.33 3.77 17.13
CA LEU A 838 17.43 4.31 18.13
C LEU A 838 17.33 3.31 19.29
N GLY A 839 18.01 3.60 20.39
CA GLY A 839 18.10 2.73 21.57
C GLY A 839 17.54 3.38 22.83
N LEU A 840 17.79 2.72 23.98
CA LEU A 840 17.22 3.13 25.28
C LEU A 840 17.46 4.61 25.62
N LEU A 841 18.68 5.12 25.38
CA LEU A 841 19.00 6.52 25.63
C LEU A 841 18.22 7.47 24.71
N GLU A 842 18.13 7.12 23.42
CA GLU A 842 17.42 7.96 22.45
C GLU A 842 15.89 7.97 22.70
N PHE A 843 15.29 6.87 23.16
CA PHE A 843 13.89 6.87 23.61
C PHE A 843 13.67 7.75 24.85
N ALA A 844 14.58 7.68 25.83
CA ALA A 844 14.48 8.51 27.03
C ALA A 844 14.67 10.00 26.72
N GLN A 845 15.58 10.34 25.80
CA GLN A 845 15.73 11.72 25.31
C GLN A 845 14.54 12.20 24.48
N TRP A 846 13.88 11.33 23.72
CA TRP A 846 12.61 11.66 23.07
C TRP A 846 11.56 12.04 24.14
N CYS A 847 11.50 11.32 25.26
CA CYS A 847 10.61 11.68 26.36
C CYS A 847 10.89 13.10 26.87
N GLU A 848 12.14 13.45 27.18
CA GLU A 848 12.51 14.81 27.59
C GLU A 848 12.17 15.86 26.53
N ASP A 849 12.38 15.53 25.25
CA ASP A 849 12.20 16.45 24.15
C ASP A 849 10.73 16.87 23.98
N LEU A 850 9.78 16.03 24.40
CA LEU A 850 8.34 16.30 24.35
C LEU A 850 7.66 16.42 25.73
N ASP A 851 8.44 16.54 26.82
CA ASP A 851 7.90 16.62 28.20
C ASP A 851 7.00 15.42 28.57
N MET A 852 7.45 14.23 28.16
CA MET A 852 6.83 12.95 28.48
C MET A 852 7.63 12.22 29.56
N GLU A 853 7.03 11.20 30.16
CA GLU A 853 7.78 10.16 30.88
C GLU A 853 7.73 8.80 30.17
N PRO A 854 8.75 7.95 30.33
CA PRO A 854 8.70 6.55 29.91
C PRO A 854 7.60 5.75 30.60
N VAL A 855 6.90 4.93 29.80
CA VAL A 855 6.32 3.66 30.24
C VAL A 855 7.23 2.57 29.68
N LEU A 856 8.10 2.05 30.54
CA LEU A 856 9.17 1.12 30.13
C LEU A 856 8.64 -0.31 30.06
N GLY A 857 8.59 -0.89 28.87
CA GLY A 857 8.36 -2.33 28.69
C GLY A 857 9.66 -3.12 28.91
N VAL A 858 9.65 -4.09 29.82
CA VAL A 858 10.80 -4.98 30.07
C VAL A 858 10.53 -6.39 29.57
N PHE A 859 11.54 -7.03 28.97
CA PHE A 859 11.41 -8.37 28.41
C PHE A 859 11.13 -9.40 29.51
N ALA A 860 9.97 -10.08 29.45
CA ALA A 860 9.48 -10.96 30.51
C ALA A 860 9.72 -12.46 30.27
N GLY A 861 10.69 -12.82 29.42
CA GLY A 861 11.06 -14.22 29.16
C GLY A 861 10.14 -14.96 28.17
N TYR A 862 9.42 -14.24 27.31
CA TYR A 862 8.56 -14.81 26.26
C TYR A 862 8.93 -14.20 24.89
N CYS A 863 9.01 -15.04 23.85
CA CYS A 863 9.18 -14.61 22.47
C CYS A 863 8.05 -15.17 21.59
N LEU A 864 7.66 -14.40 20.57
CA LEU A 864 6.48 -14.64 19.74
C LEU A 864 6.49 -15.98 19.01
N GLY A 865 5.27 -16.52 18.80
CA GLY A 865 5.01 -17.69 17.99
C GLY A 865 5.69 -18.95 18.56
N ARG A 866 6.73 -19.45 17.87
CA ARG A 866 7.50 -20.61 18.34
C ARG A 866 8.70 -20.20 19.19
N GLY A 867 8.85 -18.90 19.53
CA GLY A 867 10.06 -18.27 20.09
C GLY A 867 10.53 -18.88 21.41
N GLY A 868 9.58 -19.39 22.18
CA GLY A 868 9.82 -20.09 23.44
C GLY A 868 9.50 -19.20 24.63
N VAL A 869 9.46 -19.83 25.80
CA VAL A 869 9.17 -19.17 27.06
C VAL A 869 10.08 -19.73 28.15
N VAL A 870 10.57 -18.86 29.04
CA VAL A 870 11.29 -19.23 30.24
C VAL A 870 10.32 -19.14 31.41
N PRO A 871 9.87 -20.27 32.01
CA PRO A 871 8.97 -20.21 33.17
C PRO A 871 9.68 -19.57 34.37
N ALA A 872 8.90 -19.12 35.35
CA ALA A 872 9.42 -18.60 36.61
C ALA A 872 10.38 -19.59 37.30
N GLY A 873 11.40 -19.05 37.96
CA GLY A 873 12.45 -19.79 38.65
C GLY A 873 13.86 -19.31 38.27
N PRO A 874 14.90 -20.11 38.60
CA PRO A 874 16.30 -19.70 38.44
C PRO A 874 16.70 -19.36 37.01
N LYS A 875 16.05 -19.94 35.99
CA LYS A 875 16.34 -19.64 34.58
C LYS A 875 15.79 -18.28 34.13
N LEU A 876 14.76 -17.75 34.80
CA LEU A 876 14.19 -16.43 34.51
C LEU A 876 14.99 -15.32 35.19
N GLU A 877 15.68 -15.63 36.29
CA GLU A 877 16.41 -14.66 37.12
C GLU A 877 17.37 -13.74 36.36
N PRO A 878 18.15 -14.21 35.35
CA PRO A 878 18.98 -13.31 34.57
C PRO A 878 18.21 -12.22 33.83
N PHE A 879 16.99 -12.50 33.36
CA PHE A 879 16.14 -11.50 32.69
C PHE A 879 15.48 -10.53 33.69
N VAL A 880 15.16 -11.02 34.90
CA VAL A 880 14.72 -10.16 36.01
C VAL A 880 15.83 -9.17 36.38
N GLN A 881 17.06 -9.66 36.48
CA GLN A 881 18.22 -8.82 36.73
C GLN A 881 18.47 -7.81 35.60
N GLU A 882 18.35 -8.22 34.33
CA GLU A 882 18.43 -7.29 33.19
C GLU A 882 17.39 -6.17 33.25
N ALA A 883 16.16 -6.45 33.69
CA ALA A 883 15.13 -5.44 33.86
C ALA A 883 15.45 -4.47 35.01
N LEU A 884 15.98 -4.96 36.14
CA LEU A 884 16.41 -4.09 37.25
C LEU A 884 17.57 -3.16 36.86
N GLU A 885 18.45 -3.66 35.99
CA GLU A 885 19.57 -2.93 35.41
C GLU A 885 19.13 -1.93 34.34
N GLU A 886 18.11 -2.26 33.54
CA GLU A 886 17.49 -1.34 32.59
C GLU A 886 16.85 -0.15 33.31
N ILE A 887 16.12 -0.42 34.39
CA ILE A 887 15.59 0.61 35.29
C ILE A 887 16.75 1.43 35.89
N GLU A 888 17.82 0.78 36.37
CA GLU A 888 18.98 1.46 36.94
C GLU A 888 19.69 2.36 35.91
N TYR A 889 19.72 1.98 34.63
CA TYR A 889 20.24 2.83 33.57
C TYR A 889 19.45 4.13 33.46
N LEU A 890 18.11 4.07 33.52
CA LEU A 890 17.27 5.25 33.41
C LEU A 890 17.32 6.15 34.66
N ILE A 891 17.20 5.57 35.86
CA ILE A 891 16.99 6.34 37.10
C ILE A 891 18.11 6.26 38.14
N GLY A 892 19.12 5.42 37.90
CA GLY A 892 20.23 5.21 38.84
C GLY A 892 21.09 6.46 39.00
N ASP A 893 21.61 6.65 40.21
CA ASP A 893 22.58 7.69 40.51
C ASP A 893 23.92 7.36 39.82
N PRO A 894 24.46 8.27 39.00
CA PRO A 894 25.67 8.01 38.24
C PRO A 894 26.94 7.82 39.07
N GLN A 895 26.92 8.18 40.36
CA GLN A 895 28.07 8.03 41.25
C GLN A 895 28.06 6.72 42.04
N THR A 896 26.89 6.12 42.22
CA THR A 896 26.71 4.97 43.14
C THR A 896 26.22 3.71 42.45
N THR A 897 25.74 3.81 41.21
CA THR A 897 25.20 2.68 40.45
C THR A 897 25.97 2.43 39.16
N VAL A 898 26.07 1.16 38.76
CA VAL A 898 26.83 0.76 37.56
C VAL A 898 26.16 1.32 36.31
N TRP A 899 24.84 1.19 36.21
CA TRP A 899 24.13 1.60 35.02
C TRP A 899 23.80 3.08 34.97
N GLY A 900 23.67 3.76 36.11
CA GLY A 900 23.68 5.23 36.15
C GLY A 900 25.02 5.80 35.65
N ALA A 901 26.15 5.22 36.07
CA ALA A 901 27.47 5.63 35.58
C ALA A 901 27.60 5.39 34.07
N ARG A 902 27.01 4.30 33.56
CA ARG A 902 26.96 4.03 32.11
C ARG A 902 26.13 5.07 31.36
N ARG A 903 24.95 5.44 31.84
CA ARG A 903 24.11 6.52 31.27
C ARG A 903 24.88 7.83 31.19
N ALA A 904 25.59 8.20 32.27
CA ALA A 904 26.45 9.37 32.31
C ALA A 904 27.57 9.31 31.26
N ALA A 905 28.24 8.15 31.13
CA ALA A 905 29.28 7.94 30.13
C ALA A 905 28.73 7.97 28.69
N ASP A 906 27.47 7.60 28.48
CA ASP A 906 26.78 7.71 27.20
C ASP A 906 26.35 9.16 26.86
N GLY A 907 26.58 10.11 27.77
CA GLY A 907 26.40 11.54 27.55
C GLY A 907 25.20 12.15 28.26
N HIS A 908 24.55 11.43 29.19
CA HIS A 908 23.42 11.96 29.96
C HIS A 908 23.57 11.60 31.46
N PRO A 909 24.16 12.49 32.28
CA PRO A 909 24.41 12.19 33.69
C PRO A 909 23.16 12.23 34.58
N GLU A 910 22.15 13.02 34.23
CA GLU A 910 20.96 13.20 35.06
C GLU A 910 20.02 11.98 34.98
N PRO A 911 19.41 11.53 36.07
CA PRO A 911 18.36 10.50 36.02
C PRO A 911 17.16 10.98 35.20
N PHE A 912 16.58 10.08 34.39
CA PHE A 912 15.30 10.32 33.74
C PHE A 912 14.14 10.18 34.74
N LYS A 913 12.98 10.79 34.43
CA LYS A 913 11.73 10.47 35.12
C LYS A 913 11.33 9.04 34.77
N LEU A 914 10.88 8.25 35.74
CA LEU A 914 10.25 6.94 35.50
C LEU A 914 9.27 6.64 36.64
N THR A 915 8.02 6.39 36.28
CA THR A 915 6.99 5.98 37.24
C THR A 915 6.42 4.60 36.92
N TYR A 916 6.44 4.18 35.65
CA TYR A 916 5.71 3.01 35.17
C TYR A 916 6.65 2.01 34.47
N VAL A 917 6.54 0.75 34.86
CA VAL A 917 7.22 -0.38 34.21
C VAL A 917 6.18 -1.43 33.84
N GLU A 918 6.13 -1.80 32.57
CA GLU A 918 5.29 -2.88 32.04
C GLU A 918 6.11 -4.16 31.92
N ILE A 919 5.62 -5.25 32.51
CA ILE A 919 6.30 -6.55 32.47
C ILE A 919 5.78 -7.34 31.27
N GLY A 920 6.60 -7.41 30.22
CA GLY A 920 6.30 -8.12 28.99
C GLY A 920 5.43 -7.31 28.02
N ASN A 921 4.85 -8.01 27.05
CA ASN A 921 3.92 -7.47 26.06
C ASN A 921 2.99 -8.61 25.64
N GLU A 922 1.68 -8.32 25.56
CA GLU A 922 0.64 -9.24 25.08
C GLU A 922 0.77 -10.71 25.58
N ASP A 923 1.16 -10.91 26.84
CA ASP A 923 1.56 -12.23 27.35
C ASP A 923 0.41 -13.25 27.41
N TRP A 924 -0.83 -12.86 27.07
CA TRP A 924 -1.91 -13.82 26.81
C TRP A 924 -1.61 -14.73 25.60
N PHE A 925 -0.62 -14.39 24.75
CA PHE A 925 -0.10 -15.30 23.74
C PHE A 925 0.75 -16.46 24.30
N ASP A 926 1.18 -16.37 25.56
CA ASP A 926 1.82 -17.47 26.26
C ASP A 926 0.82 -18.60 26.55
N ARG A 927 0.85 -19.62 25.69
CA ARG A 927 -0.01 -20.81 25.80
C ARG A 927 0.36 -21.75 26.94
N THR A 928 1.49 -21.54 27.61
CA THR A 928 1.89 -22.37 28.76
C THR A 928 1.21 -21.96 30.06
N GLY A 929 0.61 -20.76 30.10
CA GLY A 929 0.01 -20.20 31.30
C GLY A 929 1.05 -19.77 32.36
N SER A 930 2.31 -19.57 31.96
CA SER A 930 3.39 -19.26 32.89
C SER A 930 3.42 -17.81 33.36
N TYR A 931 2.69 -16.91 32.69
CA TYR A 931 2.78 -15.47 32.91
C TYR A 931 2.51 -15.03 34.35
N ASP A 932 1.49 -15.55 35.04
CA ASP A 932 1.20 -15.15 36.43
C ASP A 932 2.41 -15.36 37.35
N ALA A 933 3.11 -16.49 37.19
CA ALA A 933 4.32 -16.79 37.96
C ALA A 933 5.53 -15.95 37.50
N ARG A 934 5.70 -15.73 36.19
CA ARG A 934 6.77 -14.86 35.66
C ARG A 934 6.59 -13.42 36.15
N PHE A 935 5.38 -12.89 36.02
CA PHE A 935 4.97 -11.59 36.52
C PHE A 935 5.29 -11.44 38.01
N ALA A 936 4.94 -12.42 38.84
CA ALA A 936 5.24 -12.37 40.27
C ALA A 936 6.73 -12.21 40.56
N GLN A 937 7.60 -12.94 39.85
CA GLN A 937 9.05 -12.87 40.06
C GLN A 937 9.63 -11.51 39.68
N PHE A 938 9.21 -10.94 38.53
CA PHE A 938 9.60 -9.58 38.14
C PHE A 938 9.03 -8.52 39.09
N TYR A 939 7.73 -8.61 39.40
CA TYR A 939 7.03 -7.68 40.29
C TYR A 939 7.71 -7.60 41.66
N ASP A 940 8.00 -8.74 42.29
CA ASP A 940 8.62 -8.78 43.61
C ASP A 940 10.03 -8.20 43.59
N ALA A 941 10.82 -8.50 42.56
CA ALA A 941 12.17 -7.96 42.40
C ALA A 941 12.15 -6.43 42.19
N ILE A 942 11.27 -5.95 41.32
CA ILE A 942 11.11 -4.52 41.03
C ILE A 942 10.61 -3.79 42.27
N LYS A 943 9.54 -4.25 42.93
CA LYS A 943 9.01 -3.60 44.14
C LYS A 943 9.99 -3.63 45.30
N LYS A 944 10.84 -4.66 45.40
CA LYS A 944 11.88 -4.73 46.42
C LYS A 944 12.97 -3.67 46.21
N LYS A 945 13.43 -3.46 44.98
CA LYS A 945 14.52 -2.50 44.68
C LYS A 945 13.99 -1.07 44.48
N TYR A 946 12.82 -0.93 43.88
CA TYR A 946 12.20 0.33 43.49
C TYR A 946 10.72 0.37 43.92
N PRO A 947 10.43 0.43 45.24
CA PRO A 947 9.06 0.34 45.77
C PRO A 947 8.11 1.44 45.30
N HIS A 948 8.65 2.56 44.80
CA HIS A 948 7.88 3.70 44.28
C HIS A 948 7.37 3.49 42.84
N LEU A 949 7.94 2.56 42.07
CA LEU A 949 7.52 2.31 40.69
C LEU A 949 6.19 1.58 40.67
N LYS A 950 5.32 1.97 39.74
CA LYS A 950 4.08 1.28 39.41
C LYS A 950 4.35 0.21 38.37
N VAL A 951 3.82 -0.99 38.62
CA VAL A 951 4.06 -2.16 37.78
C VAL A 951 2.78 -2.52 37.03
N ILE A 952 2.91 -2.60 35.71
CA ILE A 952 1.82 -2.88 34.78
C ILE A 952 1.91 -4.33 34.34
N SER A 953 0.79 -5.05 34.39
CA SER A 953 0.64 -6.34 33.75
C SER A 953 0.23 -6.19 32.29
N SER A 954 0.90 -6.90 31.38
CA SER A 954 0.60 -6.95 29.94
C SER A 954 -0.64 -7.81 29.60
N ILE A 955 -1.34 -8.35 30.60
CA ILE A 955 -2.62 -9.05 30.44
C ILE A 955 -3.74 -8.21 31.04
N GLY A 956 -4.54 -7.61 30.17
CA GLY A 956 -5.71 -6.82 30.50
C GLY A 956 -6.97 -7.62 30.88
N TYR A 957 -7.96 -6.92 31.44
CA TYR A 957 -9.23 -7.55 31.84
C TYR A 957 -10.18 -7.83 30.66
N GLU A 958 -9.84 -7.39 29.46
CA GLU A 958 -10.48 -7.81 28.22
C GLU A 958 -10.15 -9.26 27.82
N GLN A 959 -9.10 -9.83 28.39
CA GLN A 959 -8.73 -11.23 28.21
C GLN A 959 -9.55 -12.16 29.12
N PRO A 960 -9.65 -13.47 28.83
CA PRO A 960 -10.33 -14.42 29.69
C PRO A 960 -9.77 -14.47 31.13
N GLN A 961 -10.64 -14.46 32.14
CA GLN A 961 -10.25 -14.40 33.56
C GLN A 961 -9.27 -15.49 34.03
N HIS A 962 -9.18 -16.63 33.33
CA HIS A 962 -8.26 -17.69 33.70
C HIS A 962 -6.78 -17.32 33.46
N VAL A 963 -6.48 -16.38 32.55
CA VAL A 963 -5.11 -15.93 32.25
C VAL A 963 -4.67 -14.69 33.05
N TRP A 964 -5.58 -14.06 33.79
CA TRP A 964 -5.23 -12.88 34.59
C TRP A 964 -4.20 -13.19 35.65
N VAL A 965 -3.36 -12.20 35.97
CA VAL A 965 -2.47 -12.24 37.14
C VAL A 965 -3.32 -12.30 38.41
N LYS A 966 -3.04 -13.29 39.26
CA LYS A 966 -3.74 -13.55 40.53
C LYS A 966 -2.77 -13.61 41.70
N SER A 967 -1.50 -13.90 41.42
CA SER A 967 -0.44 -14.02 42.41
C SER A 967 -0.09 -12.68 43.08
N ARG A 968 -0.23 -11.57 42.36
CA ARG A 968 0.05 -10.20 42.83
C ARG A 968 -1.06 -9.26 42.37
N ILE A 969 -1.14 -8.09 43.01
CA ILE A 969 -2.06 -7.03 42.60
C ILE A 969 -1.22 -6.05 41.74
N PRO A 970 -1.35 -6.07 40.41
CA PRO A 970 -0.67 -5.09 39.57
C PRO A 970 -1.25 -3.70 39.83
N ASP A 971 -0.42 -2.65 39.69
CA ASP A 971 -0.91 -1.27 39.82
C ASP A 971 -1.84 -0.92 38.66
N LEU A 972 -1.50 -1.42 37.46
CA LEU A 972 -2.31 -1.30 36.25
C LEU A 972 -2.31 -2.61 35.45
N VAL A 973 -3.34 -2.82 34.65
CA VAL A 973 -3.34 -3.82 33.57
C VAL A 973 -3.40 -3.10 32.22
N ASP A 974 -2.71 -3.64 31.21
CA ASP A 974 -2.70 -3.14 29.85
C ASP A 974 -3.76 -3.86 28.99
N GLU A 975 -4.75 -3.12 28.47
CA GLU A 975 -5.81 -3.64 27.61
C GLU A 975 -5.66 -3.19 26.15
N HIS A 976 -5.76 -4.12 25.20
CA HIS A 976 -5.54 -3.86 23.78
C HIS A 976 -6.81 -4.00 22.91
N PHE A 977 -7.09 -3.02 22.04
CA PHE A 977 -8.29 -3.00 21.20
C PHE A 977 -8.05 -2.60 19.74
N TYR A 978 -8.05 -3.61 18.86
CA TYR A 978 -8.07 -3.44 17.41
C TYR A 978 -9.42 -3.86 16.83
N ARG A 979 -10.24 -2.90 16.41
CA ARG A 979 -11.67 -3.11 16.07
C ARG A 979 -12.09 -2.30 14.86
N ASN A 980 -13.20 -2.65 14.22
CA ASN A 980 -13.80 -1.74 13.22
C ASN A 980 -14.58 -0.59 13.90
N MET A 981 -15.10 0.34 13.10
CA MET A 981 -15.81 1.53 13.58
C MET A 981 -17.04 1.18 14.43
N GLU A 982 -17.91 0.29 13.94
CA GLU A 982 -19.11 -0.16 14.66
C GLU A 982 -18.76 -0.84 15.99
N GLU A 983 -17.73 -1.68 16.00
CA GLU A 983 -17.27 -2.37 17.20
C GLU A 983 -16.73 -1.38 18.24
N MET A 984 -15.96 -0.37 17.82
CA MET A 984 -15.51 0.68 18.74
C MET A 984 -16.68 1.50 19.30
N MET A 985 -17.66 1.83 18.45
CA MET A 985 -18.89 2.52 18.87
C MET A 985 -19.71 1.70 19.87
N ALA A 986 -19.83 0.40 19.64
CA ALA A 986 -20.50 -0.53 20.55
C ALA A 986 -19.77 -0.64 21.91
N GLN A 987 -18.44 -0.44 21.91
CA GLN A 987 -17.60 -0.49 23.11
C GLN A 987 -17.43 0.86 23.80
N ALA A 988 -17.96 1.96 23.28
CA ALA A 988 -17.79 3.31 23.85
C ALA A 988 -18.40 3.53 25.27
N PHE A 989 -18.90 2.47 25.91
CA PHE A 989 -19.36 2.44 27.31
C PHE A 989 -18.74 1.27 28.11
N ARG A 990 -17.68 0.64 27.59
CA ARG A 990 -17.08 -0.56 28.19
C ARG A 990 -16.62 -0.34 29.62
N TYR A 991 -15.92 0.76 29.87
CA TYR A 991 -15.38 1.07 31.19
C TYR A 991 -16.44 1.61 32.16
N ASP A 992 -17.60 2.05 31.66
CA ASP A 992 -18.72 2.52 32.50
C ASP A 992 -19.20 1.42 33.46
N THR A 993 -19.05 0.13 33.11
CA THR A 993 -19.43 -0.99 33.97
C THR A 993 -18.29 -1.54 34.84
N TYR A 994 -17.06 -1.04 34.69
CA TYR A 994 -15.93 -1.53 35.50
C TYR A 994 -16.07 -1.06 36.95
N ALA A 995 -15.67 -1.92 37.89
CA ALA A 995 -15.74 -1.59 39.32
C ALA A 995 -14.70 -0.53 39.69
N ARG A 996 -15.16 0.60 40.25
CA ARG A 996 -14.28 1.69 40.73
C ARG A 996 -13.53 1.33 42.02
N THR A 997 -13.95 0.27 42.70
CA THR A 997 -13.33 -0.26 43.92
C THR A 997 -12.15 -1.19 43.63
N ASN A 998 -11.88 -1.52 42.36
CA ASN A 998 -10.71 -2.32 42.01
C ASN A 998 -9.42 -1.51 42.31
N PRO A 999 -8.48 -2.03 43.12
CA PRO A 999 -7.21 -1.35 43.36
C PRO A 999 -6.36 -1.23 42.09
N THR A 1000 -6.47 -2.18 41.16
CA THR A 1000 -5.78 -2.14 39.87
C THR A 1000 -6.49 -1.20 38.90
N LYS A 1001 -5.72 -0.31 38.28
CA LYS A 1001 -6.21 0.66 37.30
C LYS A 1001 -5.98 0.18 35.86
N ILE A 1002 -6.46 0.93 34.88
CA ILE A 1002 -6.40 0.55 33.46
C ILE A 1002 -5.38 1.42 32.73
N PHE A 1003 -4.51 0.75 31.98
CA PHE A 1003 -3.77 1.31 30.87
C PHE A 1003 -4.39 0.72 29.59
N CYS A 1004 -4.78 1.56 28.62
CA CYS A 1004 -5.19 1.08 27.29
C CYS A 1004 -4.04 1.35 26.31
N GLY A 1005 -3.03 0.49 26.36
CA GLY A 1005 -1.70 0.70 25.79
C GLY A 1005 -1.59 0.46 24.28
N GLU A 1006 -2.60 -0.17 23.68
CA GLU A 1006 -2.75 -0.25 22.24
C GLU A 1006 -4.21 -0.24 21.83
N TRP A 1007 -4.62 0.73 21.02
CA TRP A 1007 -5.92 0.67 20.37
C TRP A 1007 -5.95 1.42 19.05
N ALA A 1008 -6.82 0.97 18.15
CA ALA A 1008 -7.11 1.62 16.88
C ALA A 1008 -8.43 1.15 16.27
N THR A 1009 -9.17 2.08 15.67
CA THR A 1009 -10.21 1.75 14.69
C THR A 1009 -9.57 1.39 13.35
N ARG A 1010 -9.70 0.13 12.96
CA ARG A 1010 -9.15 -0.47 11.73
C ARG A 1010 -9.98 -0.16 10.50
N VAL A 1011 -10.13 1.13 10.17
CA VAL A 1011 -10.88 1.62 9.01
C VAL A 1011 -10.07 2.69 8.27
N GLY A 1012 -9.70 2.38 7.03
CA GLY A 1012 -8.77 3.18 6.22
C GLY A 1012 -7.39 2.51 6.12
N SER A 1013 -6.63 2.88 5.09
CA SER A 1013 -5.25 2.42 4.86
C SER A 1013 -4.57 3.39 3.89
N PRO A 1014 -3.27 3.72 4.05
CA PRO A 1014 -2.34 3.22 5.08
C PRO A 1014 -2.58 3.81 6.47
N THR A 1015 -3.33 4.92 6.55
CA THR A 1015 -3.76 5.57 7.78
C THR A 1015 -5.30 5.59 7.86
N PRO A 1016 -5.90 5.78 9.05
CA PRO A 1016 -7.36 5.88 9.19
C PRO A 1016 -7.97 6.97 8.32
N ASN A 1017 -9.21 6.79 7.89
CA ASN A 1017 -10.01 7.84 7.26
C ASN A 1017 -11.01 8.46 8.25
N LEU A 1018 -11.90 9.35 7.80
CA LEU A 1018 -12.87 9.99 8.70
C LEU A 1018 -13.79 9.00 9.43
N ALA A 1019 -14.14 7.86 8.81
CA ALA A 1019 -14.94 6.83 9.47
C ALA A 1019 -14.15 6.18 10.62
N GLY A 1020 -12.85 5.91 10.40
CA GLY A 1020 -11.91 5.50 11.45
C GLY A 1020 -11.87 6.51 12.59
N ALA A 1021 -11.67 7.80 12.26
CA ALA A 1021 -11.61 8.89 13.24
C ALA A 1021 -12.90 9.07 14.05
N LEU A 1022 -14.07 8.83 13.46
CA LEU A 1022 -15.34 8.86 14.18
C LEU A 1022 -15.48 7.68 15.17
N GLY A 1023 -14.98 6.50 14.79
CA GLY A 1023 -14.86 5.36 15.71
C GLY A 1023 -13.89 5.67 16.86
N ASP A 1024 -12.72 6.21 16.54
CA ASP A 1024 -11.70 6.58 17.52
C ASP A 1024 -12.18 7.68 18.46
N ALA A 1025 -12.85 8.71 17.94
CA ALA A 1025 -13.41 9.79 18.75
C ALA A 1025 -14.53 9.27 19.66
N ALA A 1026 -15.41 8.39 19.18
CA ALA A 1026 -16.42 7.76 20.02
C ALA A 1026 -15.77 6.97 21.17
N TRP A 1027 -14.71 6.20 20.86
CA TRP A 1027 -13.93 5.49 21.87
C TRP A 1027 -13.23 6.43 22.86
N MET A 1028 -12.61 7.52 22.41
CA MET A 1028 -11.97 8.50 23.31
C MET A 1028 -12.95 9.17 24.28
N THR A 1029 -14.24 9.32 23.92
CA THR A 1029 -15.24 9.78 24.91
C THR A 1029 -15.42 8.78 26.06
N CYS A 1030 -15.29 7.47 25.79
CA CYS A 1030 -15.28 6.42 26.81
C CYS A 1030 -14.06 6.56 27.72
N LEU A 1031 -12.88 6.70 27.11
CA LEU A 1031 -11.61 6.80 27.84
C LEU A 1031 -11.60 8.03 28.76
N GLU A 1032 -12.05 9.19 28.28
CA GLU A 1032 -12.09 10.41 29.09
C GLU A 1032 -13.17 10.37 30.19
N ARG A 1033 -14.38 9.87 29.89
CA ARG A 1033 -15.46 9.76 30.89
C ARG A 1033 -15.10 8.80 32.02
N ASN A 1034 -14.22 7.84 31.77
CA ASN A 1034 -13.76 6.84 32.73
C ASN A 1034 -12.29 7.07 33.16
N ALA A 1035 -11.77 8.29 33.03
CA ALA A 1035 -10.38 8.61 33.36
C ALA A 1035 -10.05 8.53 34.86
N ASP A 1036 -11.05 8.27 35.71
CA ASP A 1036 -10.90 7.91 37.14
C ASP A 1036 -10.33 6.49 37.35
N ILE A 1037 -10.51 5.62 36.35
CA ILE A 1037 -9.95 4.25 36.32
C ILE A 1037 -9.03 3.99 35.13
N VAL A 1038 -9.24 4.66 34.00
CA VAL A 1038 -8.35 4.64 32.83
C VAL A 1038 -7.30 5.74 32.99
N LEU A 1039 -6.10 5.37 33.46
CA LEU A 1039 -5.08 6.36 33.78
C LEU A 1039 -4.26 6.80 32.56
N MET A 1040 -4.15 5.95 31.56
CA MET A 1040 -3.28 6.13 30.40
C MET A 1040 -3.91 5.44 29.18
N HIS A 1041 -3.75 6.02 28.00
CA HIS A 1041 -4.02 5.34 26.74
C HIS A 1041 -3.15 5.86 25.61
N CYS A 1042 -2.91 5.02 24.61
CA CYS A 1042 -2.18 5.40 23.40
C CYS A 1042 -2.68 4.63 22.17
N TYR A 1043 -2.66 5.34 21.04
CA TYR A 1043 -3.04 4.78 19.74
C TYR A 1043 -1.88 3.95 19.18
N ALA A 1044 -2.17 2.81 18.55
CA ALA A 1044 -1.16 1.96 17.93
C ALA A 1044 -1.64 1.35 16.59
N PRO A 1045 -0.75 1.19 15.59
CA PRO A 1045 0.62 1.67 15.57
C PRO A 1045 0.70 3.18 15.24
N LEU A 1046 1.80 3.82 15.63
CA LEU A 1046 1.94 5.28 15.59
C LEU A 1046 2.28 5.82 14.20
N LEU A 1047 3.22 5.20 13.50
CA LEU A 1047 3.80 5.72 12.26
C LEU A 1047 3.76 4.68 11.14
N VAL A 1048 3.51 5.12 9.90
CA VAL A 1048 3.65 4.29 8.69
C VAL A 1048 4.44 4.98 7.60
N ASN A 1049 5.48 4.31 7.10
CA ASN A 1049 6.15 4.75 5.89
C ASN A 1049 5.28 4.40 4.66
N VAL A 1050 4.85 5.39 3.90
CA VAL A 1050 3.92 5.26 2.77
C VAL A 1050 4.60 5.08 1.41
N SER A 1051 5.92 4.90 1.39
CA SER A 1051 6.70 4.91 0.15
C SER A 1051 6.44 3.69 -0.75
N GLN A 1052 6.20 2.52 -0.16
CA GLN A 1052 5.92 1.29 -0.90
C GLN A 1052 5.00 0.36 -0.09
N LEU A 1053 3.69 0.55 -0.22
CA LEU A 1053 2.70 -0.14 0.63
C LEU A 1053 2.62 -1.66 0.38
N GLU A 1054 2.97 -2.12 -0.82
CA GLU A 1054 2.78 -3.51 -1.24
C GLU A 1054 4.02 -4.11 -1.94
N GLY A 1055 4.05 -5.43 -2.04
CA GLY A 1055 5.07 -6.19 -2.77
C GLY A 1055 6.37 -6.46 -1.99
N PRO A 1056 7.36 -7.09 -2.64
CA PRO A 1056 8.67 -7.36 -2.02
C PRO A 1056 9.35 -6.07 -1.58
N GLY A 1057 9.85 -6.07 -0.34
CA GLY A 1057 10.48 -4.89 0.24
C GLY A 1057 9.49 -3.77 0.59
N ARG A 1058 8.20 -4.06 0.79
CA ARG A 1058 7.19 -3.11 1.28
C ARG A 1058 7.61 -2.38 2.56
N SER A 1059 7.20 -1.13 2.67
CA SER A 1059 7.39 -0.23 3.82
C SER A 1059 6.32 -0.38 4.89
N MET A 1060 5.15 -0.94 4.55
CA MET A 1060 4.04 -1.14 5.47
C MET A 1060 3.86 -2.64 5.77
N GLN A 1061 3.93 -3.02 7.05
CA GLN A 1061 3.66 -4.35 7.59
C GLN A 1061 2.26 -4.47 8.19
N TRP A 1062 1.78 -3.41 8.85
CA TRP A 1062 0.45 -3.29 9.42
C TRP A 1062 -0.26 -2.06 8.87
N SER A 1063 -1.58 -2.14 8.70
CA SER A 1063 -2.40 -1.03 8.20
C SER A 1063 -3.32 -0.54 9.32
N SER A 1064 -3.13 0.67 9.83
CA SER A 1064 -4.11 1.56 10.51
C SER A 1064 -3.38 2.58 11.40
N ASP A 1065 -2.42 3.30 10.83
CA ASP A 1065 -1.43 4.04 11.60
C ASP A 1065 -1.78 5.52 11.76
N LEU A 1066 -1.43 6.12 12.90
CA LEU A 1066 -1.87 7.47 13.22
C LEU A 1066 -1.30 8.53 12.26
N ILE A 1067 -0.02 8.39 11.87
CA ILE A 1067 0.74 9.35 11.06
C ILE A 1067 1.40 8.62 9.88
N GLY A 1068 1.19 9.14 8.66
CA GLY A 1068 1.85 8.65 7.46
C GLY A 1068 3.04 9.52 7.07
N TYR A 1069 4.09 8.94 6.50
CA TYR A 1069 5.27 9.68 6.05
C TYR A 1069 6.03 9.00 4.91
N ASP A 1070 6.80 9.76 4.16
CA ASP A 1070 7.80 9.26 3.21
C ASP A 1070 9.17 9.89 3.50
N ALA A 1071 10.16 9.68 2.63
CA ALA A 1071 11.51 10.22 2.82
C ALA A 1071 11.56 11.75 3.01
N LEU A 1072 10.58 12.53 2.51
CA LEU A 1072 10.61 13.99 2.48
C LEU A 1072 9.59 14.67 3.39
N SER A 1073 8.42 14.05 3.56
CA SER A 1073 7.23 14.66 4.15
C SER A 1073 6.49 13.71 5.08
N SER A 1074 5.66 14.28 5.95
CA SER A 1074 4.77 13.57 6.88
C SER A 1074 3.39 14.23 6.93
N TYR A 1075 2.37 13.47 7.34
CA TYR A 1075 1.01 13.97 7.52
C TYR A 1075 0.26 13.22 8.64
N GLY A 1076 -0.60 13.93 9.37
CA GLY A 1076 -1.53 13.32 10.32
C GLY A 1076 -2.80 12.81 9.64
N SER A 1077 -3.29 11.64 10.05
CA SER A 1077 -4.61 11.12 9.65
C SER A 1077 -5.77 11.94 10.24
N PRO A 1078 -7.02 11.78 9.76
CA PRO A 1078 -8.20 12.25 10.47
C PRO A 1078 -8.23 11.85 11.95
N SER A 1079 -7.79 10.64 12.29
CA SER A 1079 -7.69 10.19 13.69
C SER A 1079 -6.63 10.97 14.46
N TYR A 1080 -5.50 11.33 13.84
CA TYR A 1080 -4.50 12.21 14.44
C TYR A 1080 -5.11 13.55 14.87
N TYR A 1081 -5.91 14.18 14.00
CA TYR A 1081 -6.56 15.45 14.36
C TYR A 1081 -7.62 15.28 15.44
N ALA A 1082 -8.32 14.15 15.48
CA ALA A 1082 -9.20 13.81 16.60
C ALA A 1082 -8.41 13.72 17.92
N HIS A 1083 -7.26 13.07 17.93
CA HIS A 1083 -6.38 13.02 19.09
C HIS A 1083 -5.89 14.42 19.51
N VAL A 1084 -5.44 15.26 18.57
CA VAL A 1084 -5.02 16.65 18.87
C VAL A 1084 -6.16 17.44 19.53
N MET A 1085 -7.40 17.30 19.04
CA MET A 1085 -8.56 17.94 19.65
C MET A 1085 -8.80 17.42 21.07
N PHE A 1086 -8.80 16.11 21.27
CA PHE A 1086 -9.07 15.51 22.58
C PHE A 1086 -8.00 15.86 23.61
N SER A 1087 -6.72 15.80 23.25
CA SER A 1087 -5.59 16.07 24.15
C SER A 1087 -5.32 17.55 24.38
N SER A 1088 -5.77 18.44 23.50
CA SER A 1088 -5.63 19.89 23.71
C SER A 1088 -6.85 20.54 24.37
N MET A 1089 -8.03 19.91 24.28
CA MET A 1089 -9.30 20.47 24.76
C MET A 1089 -9.90 19.57 25.83
N HIS A 1090 -9.22 19.46 26.97
CA HIS A 1090 -9.70 18.70 28.13
C HIS A 1090 -9.41 19.43 29.45
N GLY A 1091 -10.24 19.14 30.44
CA GLY A 1091 -10.07 19.58 31.82
C GLY A 1091 -9.39 18.53 32.70
N ASP A 1092 -9.26 18.84 33.99
CA ASP A 1092 -8.79 17.92 35.05
C ASP A 1092 -9.93 17.30 35.86
N GLU A 1093 -11.18 17.72 35.65
CA GLU A 1093 -12.38 17.20 36.30
C GLU A 1093 -13.33 16.57 35.29
N ILE A 1094 -13.83 15.37 35.59
CA ILE A 1094 -14.90 14.71 34.84
C ILE A 1094 -16.24 15.20 35.40
N LEU A 1095 -17.11 15.72 34.54
CA LEU A 1095 -18.43 16.18 34.95
C LEU A 1095 -19.47 15.06 34.83
N ALA A 1096 -20.49 15.10 35.68
CA ALA A 1096 -21.65 14.24 35.52
C ALA A 1096 -22.42 14.62 34.25
N THR A 1097 -22.70 13.61 33.43
CA THR A 1097 -23.41 13.75 32.17
C THR A 1097 -24.59 12.80 32.10
N ASP A 1098 -25.70 13.26 31.50
CA ASP A 1098 -26.84 12.42 31.13
C ASP A 1098 -27.29 12.77 29.71
N ALA A 1099 -28.13 11.95 29.08
CA ALA A 1099 -28.67 12.25 27.77
C ALA A 1099 -30.04 11.65 27.52
N GLN A 1100 -30.83 12.37 26.72
CA GLN A 1100 -32.15 11.93 26.25
C GLN A 1100 -32.18 11.93 24.72
N ASP A 1101 -33.01 11.06 24.16
CA ASP A 1101 -33.29 11.01 22.72
C ASP A 1101 -32.04 10.83 21.83
N ILE A 1102 -31.01 10.13 22.34
CA ILE A 1102 -29.82 9.80 21.55
C ILE A 1102 -30.20 8.80 20.44
N PRO A 1103 -29.95 9.12 19.16
CA PRO A 1103 -30.25 8.21 18.07
C PRO A 1103 -29.42 6.94 18.18
N THR A 1104 -30.07 5.80 17.96
CA THR A 1104 -29.43 4.50 17.84
C THR A 1104 -29.67 3.89 16.47
N ARG A 1105 -28.79 2.98 16.06
CA ARG A 1105 -29.01 2.11 14.91
C ARG A 1105 -28.84 0.64 15.30
N PRO A 1106 -29.60 -0.28 14.70
CA PRO A 1106 -29.30 -1.70 14.83
C PRO A 1106 -27.95 -2.01 14.17
N TRP A 1107 -27.16 -2.84 14.84
CA TRP A 1107 -25.91 -3.36 14.33
C TRP A 1107 -25.75 -4.82 14.79
N GLU A 1108 -25.37 -5.68 13.84
CA GLU A 1108 -25.09 -7.07 14.10
C GLU A 1108 -23.58 -7.31 14.07
N ARG A 1109 -23.04 -7.78 15.20
CA ARG A 1109 -21.64 -8.17 15.26
C ARG A 1109 -21.43 -9.42 14.42
N ARG A 1110 -20.47 -9.42 13.49
CA ARG A 1110 -20.11 -10.64 12.77
C ARG A 1110 -19.56 -11.68 13.75
N SER A 1111 -20.21 -12.83 13.84
CA SER A 1111 -19.76 -13.97 14.64
C SER A 1111 -18.54 -14.62 14.01
N SER A 1112 -17.47 -14.83 14.79
CA SER A 1112 -16.28 -15.59 14.36
C SER A 1112 -16.55 -17.09 14.14
N ARG A 1113 -17.72 -17.61 14.54
CA ARG A 1113 -18.14 -19.01 14.38
C ARG A 1113 -19.36 -19.21 13.46
N GLY A 1114 -19.72 -18.21 12.65
CA GLY A 1114 -20.75 -18.38 11.61
C GLY A 1114 -22.22 -18.50 12.05
N GLY A 1115 -22.58 -18.16 13.30
CA GLY A 1115 -23.98 -18.07 13.75
C GLY A 1115 -24.53 -16.63 13.76
N PRO A 1116 -25.86 -16.43 13.81
CA PRO A 1116 -26.45 -15.10 14.01
C PRO A 1116 -26.07 -14.57 15.40
N ALA A 1117 -25.46 -13.40 15.46
CA ALA A 1117 -25.25 -12.68 16.71
C ALA A 1117 -26.51 -11.85 17.03
N PRO A 1118 -26.83 -11.61 18.32
CA PRO A 1118 -27.93 -10.71 18.67
C PRO A 1118 -27.73 -9.32 18.05
N VAL A 1119 -28.80 -8.76 17.48
CA VAL A 1119 -28.81 -7.36 17.01
C VAL A 1119 -28.65 -6.45 18.21
N GLN A 1120 -27.57 -5.65 18.23
CA GLN A 1120 -27.33 -4.64 19.25
C GLN A 1120 -27.77 -3.27 18.74
N GLN A 1121 -28.38 -2.45 19.58
CA GLN A 1121 -28.57 -1.03 19.29
C GLN A 1121 -27.31 -0.26 19.68
N ILE A 1122 -26.65 0.37 18.71
CA ILE A 1122 -25.47 1.22 18.94
C ILE A 1122 -25.85 2.69 18.82
N ARG A 1123 -25.33 3.52 19.73
CA ARG A 1123 -25.54 4.98 19.67
C ARG A 1123 -24.88 5.56 18.43
N GLN A 1124 -25.41 6.69 17.97
CA GLN A 1124 -24.83 7.46 16.86
C GLN A 1124 -24.34 8.85 17.27
N ILE A 1125 -24.55 9.23 18.54
CA ILE A 1125 -23.96 10.43 19.13
C ILE A 1125 -23.27 10.01 20.43
N PHE A 1126 -22.02 10.43 20.57
CA PHE A 1126 -21.17 10.16 21.74
C PHE A 1126 -20.64 11.49 22.27
N PHE A 1127 -20.42 11.58 23.57
CA PHE A 1127 -19.90 12.79 24.16
C PHE A 1127 -19.18 12.55 25.49
N SER A 1128 -18.28 13.47 25.82
CA SER A 1128 -17.67 13.62 27.15
C SER A 1128 -17.65 15.09 27.55
N ALA A 1129 -17.66 15.35 28.84
CA ALA A 1129 -17.58 16.69 29.40
C ALA A 1129 -16.52 16.73 30.50
N THR A 1130 -15.53 17.60 30.34
CA THR A 1130 -14.50 17.84 31.35
C THR A 1130 -14.40 19.32 31.68
N ARG A 1131 -14.01 19.64 32.92
CA ARG A 1131 -13.79 21.02 33.38
C ARG A 1131 -12.34 21.20 33.79
N ASP A 1132 -11.72 22.29 33.34
CA ASP A 1132 -10.47 22.78 33.92
C ASP A 1132 -10.80 23.53 35.22
N SER A 1133 -10.44 22.94 36.36
CA SER A 1133 -10.74 23.45 37.70
C SER A 1133 -10.11 24.82 37.97
N ARG A 1134 -9.05 25.20 37.24
CA ARG A 1134 -8.38 26.50 37.43
C ARG A 1134 -9.07 27.63 36.68
N SER A 1135 -9.47 27.38 35.43
CA SER A 1135 -10.10 28.41 34.58
C SER A 1135 -11.63 28.39 34.64
N GLY A 1136 -12.22 27.28 35.08
CA GLY A 1136 -13.66 27.04 35.03
C GLY A 1136 -14.19 26.68 33.63
N ILE A 1137 -13.33 26.61 32.61
CA ILE A 1137 -13.72 26.26 31.24
C ILE A 1137 -14.21 24.81 31.20
N ILE A 1138 -15.39 24.61 30.62
CA ILE A 1138 -15.97 23.29 30.36
C ILE A 1138 -15.76 22.94 28.88
N TYR A 1139 -15.09 21.83 28.64
CA TYR A 1139 -14.91 21.25 27.31
C TYR A 1139 -15.96 20.17 27.10
N VAL A 1140 -16.84 20.40 26.14
CA VAL A 1140 -17.82 19.41 25.70
C VAL A 1140 -17.38 18.87 24.34
N LYS A 1141 -16.99 17.59 24.31
CA LYS A 1141 -16.59 16.92 23.07
C LYS A 1141 -17.74 16.08 22.59
N VAL A 1142 -18.19 16.33 21.35
CA VAL A 1142 -19.34 15.68 20.76
C VAL A 1142 -18.95 15.01 19.45
N VAL A 1143 -19.31 13.74 19.30
CA VAL A 1143 -19.04 12.93 18.12
C VAL A 1143 -20.37 12.55 17.50
N ASN A 1144 -20.66 13.12 16.33
CA ASN A 1144 -21.83 12.77 15.52
C ASN A 1144 -21.41 11.76 14.44
N THR A 1145 -21.89 10.53 14.56
CA THR A 1145 -21.61 9.44 13.61
C THR A 1145 -22.78 9.20 12.67
N THR A 1146 -23.83 10.03 12.75
CA THR A 1146 -24.91 10.02 11.78
C THR A 1146 -24.41 10.60 10.46
N GLY A 1147 -24.87 10.05 9.33
CA GLY A 1147 -24.50 10.53 7.99
C GLY A 1147 -25.12 11.88 7.60
N SER A 1148 -25.59 12.67 8.57
CA SER A 1148 -26.32 13.93 8.37
C SER A 1148 -26.05 14.90 9.52
N PRO A 1149 -26.16 16.22 9.31
CA PRO A 1149 -26.21 17.17 10.41
C PRO A 1149 -27.28 16.83 11.44
N ARG A 1150 -26.98 17.08 12.72
CA ARG A 1150 -27.90 16.89 13.85
C ARG A 1150 -27.88 18.13 14.72
N HIS A 1151 -29.05 18.71 14.96
CA HIS A 1151 -29.21 19.67 16.05
C HIS A 1151 -29.09 18.92 17.37
N ILE A 1152 -28.37 19.50 18.32
CA ILE A 1152 -28.18 18.96 19.66
C ILE A 1152 -28.55 20.06 20.63
N LYS A 1153 -29.37 19.73 21.62
CA LYS A 1153 -29.64 20.59 22.77
C LYS A 1153 -28.62 20.25 23.85
N LEU A 1154 -27.95 21.28 24.36
CA LEU A 1154 -27.03 21.22 25.50
C LEU A 1154 -27.67 21.93 26.69
#